data_AF-A0A519D266-F1
#
_entry.id   AF-A0A519D266-F1
#
_cell.length_a   1.000
_cell.length_b   1.000
_cell.length_c   1.000
_cell.angle_alpha   90.00
_cell.angle_beta   90.00
_cell.angle_gamma   90.00
#
_symmetry.space_group_name_H-M   'P 1'
#
loop_
_entity.id
_entity.type
_entity.pdbx_description
1 polymer ?
#
loop_
_entity_poly.entity_id
_entity_poly.type
_entity_poly.pdbx_seq_one_letter_code
_entity_poly.pdbx_strand_id
1 'polypeptide(L)'
;MPRVTTMSRILFVTMLMVLMPLSGCFSSDPETVAVNDTDEGEEDEVNTVIDNEPQLVLWNSSMLWNGSQPIIRGAVFDEDISNLTITYELLDSQSFESISGPYIVIANSDGTFSFNSPFVNPGSWIVKVNANDGNHSTEMTAEIQIIPPNEAMAEISFVWIQPAENSSIGSLLGNVNHYFLETCIVGYDPIGSATIMLAELNYSTGSMELEINTDEVLLEGDITAACGKFSYTEKIIHVILEHDSKVDSDGDGIEDEEDLCDSTPEGEAVYSDGCSDSERDSDNDGVSDAEDQCPDTPIGEQPDVQGCSDSQKDSDSDGVNDAEDQCPNTTEGTLVDTVGCEIISWGVEDTWVCQDGGIGPVYDLNEQYGYQANSNDPFTCITVVTIDEAGGEIQVAANGIPNHDFTSTKGCCTNEEDYDWIFPITAVEDSDGSYEYGPARGAVAVAVNGVPMFGPEDGPGGDAVALHHKYYHEDRQQIDLGICGGHSAGSTYHYHWDANCILWQPGDGEDISDYDWTKINSSIHSGIIGWSFDGYPIYGLYGWNEVGDVVQVKSSYQLKASGQDGYDGTDDWEYIEGLGDLDECNGMFGPTPEYPDGIYHYVSTPISGSSNTHVDTDGSTVEMIGFPYFLMCYHGEATGGPKGGNSQPPPPGIVHPSGILAGIDGLSESWIGQNIRQVSGAILILIALAVGLLRKRQPET
;
A
#
# COMPACT_ATOMS: atom_id res chain seq x y z
N MET A 1 -43.96 25.20 3.69
CA MET A 1 -45.41 25.21 3.42
C MET A 1 -45.64 25.79 2.03
N PRO A 2 -46.68 25.41 1.24
CA PRO A 2 -47.71 24.34 1.41
C PRO A 2 -47.09 22.92 1.51
N ARG A 3 -47.75 21.75 1.37
CA ARG A 3 -49.11 21.21 1.70
C ARG A 3 -50.41 21.99 1.39
N VAL A 4 -51.16 21.54 0.37
CA VAL A 4 -52.64 21.59 0.18
C VAL A 4 -52.97 20.70 -1.05
N THR A 5 -53.48 19.45 -0.90
CA THR A 5 -54.89 18.97 -0.98
C THR A 5 -55.58 19.13 -2.36
N THR A 6 -56.45 18.21 -2.88
CA THR A 6 -57.74 17.79 -2.27
C THR A 6 -58.39 16.52 -2.90
N MET A 7 -59.32 15.89 -2.17
CA MET A 7 -60.11 14.63 -2.35
C MET A 7 -60.98 14.44 -3.63
N SER A 8 -61.30 13.17 -3.98
CA SER A 8 -62.67 12.56 -4.08
C SER A 8 -62.70 11.17 -4.79
N ARG A 9 -63.67 10.23 -4.68
CA ARG A 9 -64.71 9.89 -3.67
C ARG A 9 -65.38 8.50 -3.98
N ILE A 10 -65.55 7.65 -2.95
CA ILE A 10 -66.70 6.73 -2.64
C ILE A 10 -67.27 5.76 -3.72
N LEU A 11 -67.15 4.43 -3.51
CA LEU A 11 -68.22 3.43 -3.22
C LEU A 11 -67.56 2.01 -3.11
N PHE A 12 -67.91 0.96 -2.35
CA PHE A 12 -68.89 0.49 -1.33
C PHE A 12 -69.57 -0.84 -1.78
N VAL A 13 -69.69 -1.79 -0.83
CA VAL A 13 -70.51 -3.03 -0.82
C VAL A 13 -69.84 -4.35 -1.28
N THR A 14 -69.86 -5.32 -0.37
CA THR A 14 -69.63 -6.77 -0.56
C THR A 14 -70.96 -7.51 -0.74
N MET A 15 -71.02 -8.59 -1.54
CA MET A 15 -72.05 -9.64 -1.36
C MET A 15 -71.62 -11.03 -1.88
N LEU A 16 -72.32 -12.05 -1.40
CA LEU A 16 -72.11 -13.50 -1.52
C LEU A 16 -73.15 -14.13 -2.50
N MET A 17 -72.92 -15.37 -2.95
CA MET A 17 -73.94 -16.33 -3.45
C MET A 17 -74.57 -15.98 -4.83
N VAL A 18 -75.21 -16.87 -5.63
CA VAL A 18 -75.88 -18.19 -5.47
C VAL A 18 -75.63 -19.10 -6.70
N LEU A 19 -75.66 -20.45 -6.56
CA LEU A 19 -75.81 -21.42 -7.69
C LEU A 19 -77.29 -21.74 -8.00
N MET A 20 -77.68 -21.92 -9.28
CA MET A 20 -78.81 -22.77 -9.81
C MET A 20 -79.21 -22.37 -11.26
N PRO A 21 -80.12 -23.09 -11.98
CA PRO A 21 -80.55 -24.51 -11.93
C PRO A 21 -80.67 -25.17 -13.35
N LEU A 22 -81.25 -26.39 -13.43
CA LEU A 22 -82.15 -26.99 -14.47
C LEU A 22 -81.88 -28.52 -14.62
N SER A 23 -82.83 -29.46 -14.81
CA SER A 23 -84.27 -29.51 -14.43
C SER A 23 -84.91 -30.92 -14.67
N GLY A 24 -85.55 -31.53 -13.64
CA GLY A 24 -86.55 -32.62 -13.76
C GLY A 24 -86.06 -34.07 -14.00
N CYS A 25 -86.88 -35.12 -13.78
CA CYS A 25 -88.21 -35.21 -13.16
C CYS A 25 -88.63 -36.68 -12.77
N PHE A 26 -89.63 -36.84 -11.87
CA PHE A 26 -90.25 -38.08 -11.32
C PHE A 26 -89.33 -39.01 -10.47
N SER A 27 -89.68 -39.54 -9.26
CA SER A 27 -90.91 -40.08 -8.62
C SER A 27 -91.12 -41.60 -8.87
N SER A 28 -91.37 -42.48 -7.89
CA SER A 28 -91.70 -42.33 -6.44
C SER A 28 -91.30 -43.55 -5.58
N ASP A 29 -91.20 -43.33 -4.26
CA ASP A 29 -91.25 -44.32 -3.15
C ASP A 29 -92.61 -45.09 -3.09
N PRO A 30 -92.90 -46.05 -2.17
CA PRO A 30 -92.21 -46.47 -0.93
C PRO A 30 -92.00 -48.03 -0.83
N GLU A 31 -91.70 -48.72 0.28
CA GLU A 31 -91.86 -48.44 1.73
C GLU A 31 -90.86 -49.20 2.66
N THR A 32 -91.22 -49.44 3.94
CA THR A 32 -90.38 -49.63 5.13
C THR A 32 -90.46 -50.99 5.87
N VAL A 33 -89.57 -51.21 6.86
CA VAL A 33 -89.63 -52.15 8.03
C VAL A 33 -89.11 -53.62 7.92
N ALA A 34 -87.78 -53.77 8.08
CA ALA A 34 -87.02 -54.48 9.15
C ALA A 34 -87.55 -55.72 9.97
N VAL A 35 -86.57 -56.50 10.48
CA VAL A 35 -86.50 -57.37 11.70
C VAL A 35 -86.60 -58.92 11.56
N ASN A 36 -85.48 -59.62 11.87
CA ASN A 36 -85.28 -61.00 12.40
C ASN A 36 -85.80 -62.24 11.58
N ASP A 37 -85.38 -63.52 11.78
CA ASP A 37 -84.33 -64.16 12.62
C ASP A 37 -83.81 -65.51 12.03
N THR A 38 -82.85 -66.14 12.74
CA THR A 38 -82.21 -67.50 12.63
C THR A 38 -82.88 -68.70 11.91
N ASP A 39 -82.11 -69.32 10.98
CA ASP A 39 -81.42 -70.66 11.04
C ASP A 39 -82.15 -72.05 11.08
N GLU A 40 -81.39 -73.11 10.70
CA GLU A 40 -81.63 -74.59 10.72
C GLU A 40 -82.71 -75.20 9.76
N GLY A 41 -82.61 -76.41 9.14
CA GLY A 41 -81.57 -77.47 9.03
C GLY A 41 -82.06 -78.74 8.25
N GLU A 42 -81.18 -79.76 8.04
CA GLU A 42 -81.44 -81.17 7.55
C GLU A 42 -81.89 -81.41 6.06
N GLU A 43 -81.63 -82.52 5.32
CA GLU A 43 -80.68 -83.67 5.33
C GLU A 43 -80.62 -84.37 3.91
N ASP A 44 -79.68 -85.30 3.64
CA ASP A 44 -79.34 -85.90 2.30
C ASP A 44 -79.61 -87.43 2.13
N GLU A 45 -79.74 -87.92 0.87
CA GLU A 45 -79.62 -89.36 0.49
C GLU A 45 -78.84 -89.58 -0.85
N VAL A 46 -78.28 -90.78 -1.06
CA VAL A 46 -77.16 -91.07 -2.01
C VAL A 46 -77.58 -91.82 -3.29
N ASN A 47 -76.88 -91.55 -4.41
CA ASN A 47 -77.12 -92.16 -5.74
C ASN A 47 -75.82 -92.75 -6.37
N THR A 48 -75.95 -93.59 -7.41
CA THR A 48 -74.82 -94.25 -8.11
C THR A 48 -74.29 -93.48 -9.33
N VAL A 49 -72.96 -93.45 -9.49
CA VAL A 49 -72.22 -92.65 -10.50
C VAL A 49 -72.22 -93.31 -11.89
N ILE A 50 -72.07 -92.50 -12.95
CA ILE A 50 -71.95 -92.87 -14.38
C ILE A 50 -70.64 -92.29 -14.91
N ASP A 51 -69.91 -93.07 -15.70
CA ASP A 51 -68.61 -92.76 -16.33
C ASP A 51 -68.81 -92.18 -17.76
N ASN A 52 -68.15 -91.07 -18.11
CA ASN A 52 -68.28 -90.33 -19.38
C ASN A 52 -66.91 -89.84 -19.93
N GLU A 53 -66.90 -89.22 -21.10
CA GLU A 53 -65.68 -88.66 -21.72
C GLU A 53 -65.46 -87.18 -21.31
N PRO A 54 -64.27 -86.81 -20.75
CA PRO A 54 -64.01 -85.47 -20.22
C PRO A 54 -64.21 -84.36 -21.25
N GLN A 55 -64.84 -83.23 -20.88
CA GLN A 55 -65.08 -82.11 -21.80
C GLN A 55 -64.16 -80.92 -21.50
N LEU A 56 -63.23 -80.61 -22.41
CA LEU A 56 -62.29 -79.49 -22.30
C LEU A 56 -62.84 -78.18 -22.86
N VAL A 57 -62.49 -77.06 -22.20
CA VAL A 57 -62.67 -75.69 -22.69
C VAL A 57 -61.44 -74.85 -22.36
N LEU A 58 -60.94 -74.09 -23.32
CA LEU A 58 -59.88 -73.09 -23.12
C LEU A 58 -60.42 -71.67 -23.27
N TRP A 59 -59.82 -70.73 -22.54
CA TRP A 59 -60.18 -69.31 -22.55
C TRP A 59 -58.99 -68.44 -22.96
N ASN A 60 -59.27 -67.27 -23.53
CA ASN A 60 -58.33 -66.22 -23.93
C ASN A 60 -57.37 -66.62 -25.10
N SER A 61 -57.90 -66.73 -26.32
CA SER A 61 -57.11 -66.92 -27.55
C SER A 61 -56.26 -65.71 -27.97
N SER A 62 -56.48 -64.54 -27.38
CA SER A 62 -55.78 -63.30 -27.72
C SER A 62 -55.62 -62.41 -26.49
N MET A 63 -54.41 -61.88 -26.27
CA MET A 63 -54.07 -61.03 -25.13
C MET A 63 -53.23 -59.84 -25.59
N LEU A 64 -53.40 -58.67 -24.95
CA LEU A 64 -52.50 -57.52 -25.16
C LEU A 64 -51.21 -57.72 -24.35
N TRP A 65 -50.07 -57.39 -24.94
CA TRP A 65 -48.76 -57.44 -24.28
C TRP A 65 -48.68 -56.42 -23.12
N ASN A 66 -48.23 -56.90 -21.96
CA ASN A 66 -48.11 -56.13 -20.72
C ASN A 66 -46.75 -56.34 -20.02
N GLY A 67 -45.74 -56.84 -20.74
CA GLY A 67 -44.41 -57.14 -20.21
C GLY A 67 -44.31 -58.36 -19.29
N SER A 68 -45.41 -59.08 -19.02
CA SER A 68 -45.46 -60.24 -18.12
C SER A 68 -45.77 -61.54 -18.87
N GLN A 69 -45.48 -62.70 -18.25
CA GLN A 69 -45.94 -64.00 -18.77
C GLN A 69 -47.48 -64.07 -18.75
N PRO A 70 -48.14 -64.33 -19.90
CA PRO A 70 -49.59 -64.49 -19.94
C PRO A 70 -50.02 -65.82 -19.30
N ILE A 71 -51.14 -65.78 -18.57
CA ILE A 71 -51.71 -66.96 -17.90
C ILE A 71 -52.82 -67.53 -18.77
N ILE A 72 -52.58 -68.70 -19.36
CA ILE A 72 -53.58 -69.47 -20.08
C ILE A 72 -54.47 -70.17 -19.06
N ARG A 73 -55.78 -70.20 -19.32
CA ARG A 73 -56.80 -70.75 -18.41
C ARG A 73 -57.78 -71.62 -19.18
N GLY A 74 -58.35 -72.60 -18.49
CA GLY A 74 -59.41 -73.43 -19.03
C GLY A 74 -60.23 -74.10 -17.92
N ALA A 75 -61.18 -74.91 -18.34
CA ALA A 75 -61.90 -75.84 -17.49
C ALA A 75 -61.98 -77.21 -18.17
N VAL A 76 -62.08 -78.24 -17.33
CA VAL A 76 -62.56 -79.56 -17.72
C VAL A 76 -63.86 -79.85 -16.98
N PHE A 77 -64.78 -80.54 -17.63
CA PHE A 77 -66.02 -81.02 -17.02
C PHE A 77 -66.04 -82.54 -17.09
N ASP A 78 -66.21 -83.16 -15.93
CA ASP A 78 -66.03 -84.59 -15.65
C ASP A 78 -66.85 -84.96 -14.41
N GLU A 79 -67.22 -86.23 -14.20
CA GLU A 79 -67.89 -86.68 -12.98
C GLU A 79 -66.97 -86.85 -11.77
N ASP A 80 -65.67 -87.12 -11.97
CA ASP A 80 -64.67 -87.30 -10.91
C ASP A 80 -63.32 -86.69 -11.30
N ILE A 81 -63.28 -85.36 -11.18
CA ILE A 81 -62.09 -84.51 -11.34
C ILE A 81 -60.88 -84.99 -10.49
N SER A 82 -61.07 -85.86 -9.47
CA SER A 82 -59.98 -86.36 -8.62
C SER A 82 -59.13 -87.47 -9.26
N ASN A 83 -59.63 -88.17 -10.29
CA ASN A 83 -58.85 -89.17 -11.04
C ASN A 83 -58.12 -88.57 -12.26
N LEU A 84 -58.57 -87.40 -12.71
CA LEU A 84 -58.22 -86.84 -14.01
C LEU A 84 -56.79 -86.28 -14.08
N THR A 85 -56.06 -86.67 -15.12
CA THR A 85 -54.76 -86.09 -15.50
C THR A 85 -54.93 -85.14 -16.69
N ILE A 86 -54.63 -83.85 -16.51
CA ILE A 86 -54.51 -82.88 -17.61
C ILE A 86 -53.03 -82.73 -18.00
N THR A 87 -52.76 -82.75 -19.29
CA THR A 87 -51.47 -82.39 -19.87
C THR A 87 -51.61 -81.30 -20.93
N TYR A 88 -50.58 -80.46 -21.11
CA TYR A 88 -50.49 -79.55 -22.25
C TYR A 88 -49.13 -79.60 -22.94
N GLU A 89 -49.14 -79.32 -24.24
CA GLU A 89 -47.99 -79.22 -25.12
C GLU A 89 -48.11 -77.92 -25.94
N LEU A 90 -46.98 -77.28 -26.21
CA LEU A 90 -46.89 -76.02 -26.94
C LEU A 90 -46.28 -76.30 -28.32
N LEU A 91 -47.03 -75.98 -29.36
CA LEU A 91 -46.63 -76.15 -30.75
C LEU A 91 -46.37 -74.79 -31.42
N ASP A 92 -45.50 -74.78 -32.41
CA ASP A 92 -45.31 -73.63 -33.30
C ASP A 92 -46.56 -73.39 -34.17
N SER A 93 -46.91 -72.12 -34.38
CA SER A 93 -48.13 -71.73 -35.12
C SER A 93 -48.03 -71.91 -36.64
N GLN A 94 -46.83 -72.12 -37.20
CA GLN A 94 -46.59 -72.29 -38.63
C GLN A 94 -46.18 -73.72 -38.99
N SER A 95 -45.28 -74.35 -38.21
CA SER A 95 -44.81 -75.72 -38.47
C SER A 95 -45.62 -76.81 -37.76
N PHE A 96 -46.40 -76.46 -36.72
CA PHE A 96 -47.08 -77.39 -35.82
C PHE A 96 -46.13 -78.38 -35.09
N GLU A 97 -44.82 -78.14 -35.11
CA GLU A 97 -43.85 -78.93 -34.36
C GLU A 97 -43.88 -78.56 -32.87
N SER A 98 -43.57 -79.53 -32.01
CA SER A 98 -43.54 -79.34 -30.55
C SER A 98 -42.35 -78.47 -30.13
N ILE A 99 -42.66 -77.30 -29.57
CA ILE A 99 -41.68 -76.40 -28.94
C ILE A 99 -41.39 -76.88 -27.51
N SER A 100 -42.43 -77.31 -26.78
CA SER A 100 -42.28 -77.64 -25.35
C SER A 100 -43.43 -78.47 -24.77
N GLY A 101 -43.10 -79.45 -23.93
CA GLY A 101 -44.04 -80.32 -23.24
C GLY A 101 -43.78 -81.81 -23.49
N PRO A 102 -44.75 -82.69 -23.19
CA PRO A 102 -45.98 -82.39 -22.46
C PRO A 102 -45.73 -82.10 -20.97
N TYR A 103 -46.44 -81.11 -20.43
CA TYR A 103 -46.43 -80.72 -19.03
C TYR A 103 -47.75 -81.11 -18.35
N ILE A 104 -47.69 -81.62 -17.12
CA ILE A 104 -48.90 -81.93 -16.32
C ILE A 104 -49.42 -80.65 -15.66
N VAL A 105 -50.74 -80.46 -15.67
CA VAL A 105 -51.44 -79.42 -14.90
C VAL A 105 -52.48 -80.09 -14.01
N ILE A 106 -52.59 -79.60 -12.79
CA ILE A 106 -53.58 -80.07 -11.81
C ILE A 106 -54.83 -79.20 -11.95
N ALA A 107 -55.99 -79.81 -12.10
CA ALA A 107 -57.27 -79.11 -12.02
C ALA A 107 -57.61 -78.78 -10.55
N ASN A 108 -58.22 -77.62 -10.34
CA ASN A 108 -58.90 -77.29 -9.09
C ASN A 108 -60.13 -78.18 -8.91
N SER A 109 -60.66 -78.25 -7.68
CA SER A 109 -61.87 -79.04 -7.36
C SER A 109 -63.17 -78.55 -8.03
N ASP A 110 -63.12 -77.45 -8.78
CA ASP A 110 -64.22 -76.91 -9.60
C ASP A 110 -64.01 -77.19 -11.11
N GLY A 111 -62.99 -77.99 -11.47
CA GLY A 111 -62.63 -78.33 -12.85
C GLY A 111 -61.78 -77.26 -13.55
N THR A 112 -61.53 -76.09 -12.93
CA THR A 112 -60.72 -75.04 -13.55
C THR A 112 -59.22 -75.36 -13.49
N PHE A 113 -58.48 -74.95 -14.52
CA PHE A 113 -57.02 -75.08 -14.55
C PHE A 113 -56.36 -73.86 -15.18
N SER A 114 -55.09 -73.61 -14.84
CA SER A 114 -54.32 -72.52 -15.43
C SER A 114 -52.81 -72.77 -15.37
N PHE A 115 -52.08 -72.25 -16.35
CA PHE A 115 -50.62 -72.29 -16.39
C PHE A 115 -50.05 -71.03 -17.06
N ASN A 116 -48.79 -70.70 -16.76
CA ASN A 116 -48.10 -69.58 -17.38
C ASN A 116 -47.57 -70.01 -18.76
N SER A 117 -47.75 -69.18 -19.77
CA SER A 117 -47.02 -69.29 -21.03
C SER A 117 -45.53 -68.99 -20.79
N PRO A 118 -44.60 -69.75 -21.41
CA PRO A 118 -43.18 -69.41 -21.39
C PRO A 118 -42.85 -68.19 -22.27
N PHE A 119 -43.75 -67.80 -23.18
CA PHE A 119 -43.55 -66.71 -24.13
C PHE A 119 -43.98 -65.37 -23.53
N VAL A 120 -43.06 -64.39 -23.48
CA VAL A 120 -43.27 -63.05 -22.90
C VAL A 120 -43.43 -61.95 -23.95
N ASN A 121 -42.89 -62.16 -25.16
CA ASN A 121 -42.94 -61.18 -26.26
C ASN A 121 -44.20 -61.39 -27.11
N PRO A 122 -44.62 -60.39 -27.92
CA PRO A 122 -45.68 -60.56 -28.92
C PRO A 122 -45.40 -61.70 -29.92
N GLY A 123 -46.44 -62.37 -30.39
CA GLY A 123 -46.33 -63.54 -31.27
C GLY A 123 -47.59 -64.43 -31.26
N SER A 124 -47.50 -65.63 -31.83
CA SER A 124 -48.62 -66.57 -31.97
C SER A 124 -48.14 -68.01 -31.85
N TRP A 125 -48.83 -68.81 -31.03
CA TRP A 125 -48.49 -70.22 -30.75
C TRP A 125 -49.75 -71.06 -30.63
N ILE A 126 -49.62 -72.38 -30.74
CA ILE A 126 -50.74 -73.31 -30.54
C ILE A 126 -50.53 -74.07 -29.24
N VAL A 127 -51.55 -74.06 -28.38
CA VAL A 127 -51.62 -74.90 -27.18
C VAL A 127 -52.44 -76.14 -27.52
N LYS A 128 -51.87 -77.31 -27.27
CA LYS A 128 -52.53 -78.61 -27.32
C LYS A 128 -52.75 -79.08 -25.88
N VAL A 129 -53.99 -79.36 -25.49
CA VAL A 129 -54.36 -79.83 -24.14
C VAL A 129 -55.07 -81.16 -24.24
N ASN A 130 -54.69 -82.11 -23.41
CA ASN A 130 -55.25 -83.46 -23.35
C ASN A 130 -55.62 -83.80 -21.90
N ALA A 131 -56.87 -84.20 -21.67
CA ALA A 131 -57.41 -84.60 -20.37
C ALA A 131 -57.83 -86.06 -20.40
N ASN A 132 -57.45 -86.83 -19.38
CA ASN A 132 -57.56 -88.29 -19.35
C ASN A 132 -57.86 -88.77 -17.91
N ASP A 133 -58.98 -89.47 -17.75
CA ASP A 133 -59.52 -90.05 -16.50
C ASP A 133 -59.00 -91.47 -16.21
N GLY A 134 -58.38 -92.11 -17.21
CA GLY A 134 -57.86 -93.48 -17.18
C GLY A 134 -58.63 -94.48 -18.06
N ASN A 135 -59.90 -94.17 -18.39
CA ASN A 135 -60.74 -94.92 -19.34
C ASN A 135 -60.91 -94.17 -20.67
N HIS A 136 -61.12 -92.85 -20.64
CA HIS A 136 -61.34 -91.98 -21.80
C HIS A 136 -60.24 -90.89 -21.92
N SER A 137 -60.24 -90.14 -23.02
CA SER A 137 -59.31 -89.01 -23.19
C SER A 137 -59.73 -88.03 -24.28
N THR A 138 -59.87 -86.75 -23.94
CA THR A 138 -60.22 -85.67 -24.86
C THR A 138 -59.03 -84.76 -25.14
N GLU A 139 -58.87 -84.37 -26.40
CA GLU A 139 -57.83 -83.44 -26.84
C GLU A 139 -58.42 -82.18 -27.51
N MET A 140 -57.88 -81.01 -27.15
CA MET A 140 -58.23 -79.71 -27.71
C MET A 140 -56.97 -78.95 -28.13
N THR A 141 -57.03 -78.29 -29.29
CA THR A 141 -56.01 -77.31 -29.71
C THR A 141 -56.60 -75.91 -29.81
N ALA A 142 -55.90 -74.90 -29.28
CA ALA A 142 -56.27 -73.50 -29.39
C ALA A 142 -55.05 -72.65 -29.79
N GLU A 143 -55.24 -71.67 -30.67
CA GLU A 143 -54.24 -70.64 -30.95
C GLU A 143 -54.27 -69.56 -29.85
N ILE A 144 -53.09 -69.16 -29.38
CA ILE A 144 -52.88 -68.09 -28.41
C ILE A 144 -52.00 -67.02 -29.07
N GLN A 145 -52.54 -65.82 -29.21
CA GLN A 145 -51.82 -64.66 -29.74
C GLN A 145 -51.54 -63.61 -28.66
N ILE A 146 -50.29 -63.15 -28.58
CA ILE A 146 -49.89 -61.99 -27.79
C ILE A 146 -49.73 -60.82 -28.76
N ILE A 147 -50.64 -59.84 -28.68
CA ILE A 147 -50.71 -58.68 -29.57
C ILE A 147 -49.79 -57.58 -29.02
N PRO A 148 -48.93 -56.95 -29.84
CA PRO A 148 -48.09 -55.84 -29.40
C PRO A 148 -48.92 -54.62 -28.96
N PRO A 149 -48.39 -53.74 -28.09
CA PRO A 149 -49.07 -52.49 -27.74
C PRO A 149 -49.11 -51.55 -28.95
N ASN A 150 -50.11 -50.66 -29.00
CA ASN A 150 -50.12 -49.59 -29.99
C ASN A 150 -49.13 -48.49 -29.58
N GLU A 151 -47.97 -48.49 -30.22
CA GLU A 151 -46.89 -47.52 -30.04
C GLU A 151 -47.22 -46.21 -30.77
N ALA A 152 -47.13 -45.08 -30.06
CA ALA A 152 -47.43 -43.75 -30.58
C ALA A 152 -46.17 -43.09 -31.14
N MET A 153 -46.33 -42.20 -32.14
CA MET A 153 -45.20 -41.43 -32.69
C MET A 153 -44.50 -40.62 -31.61
N ALA A 154 -43.16 -40.57 -31.68
CA ALA A 154 -42.36 -39.76 -30.78
C ALA A 154 -42.65 -38.25 -30.94
N GLU A 155 -42.69 -37.54 -29.81
CA GLU A 155 -42.66 -36.08 -29.79
C GLU A 155 -41.23 -35.60 -29.50
N ILE A 156 -40.89 -34.44 -30.04
CA ILE A 156 -39.58 -33.79 -29.88
C ILE A 156 -39.81 -32.29 -29.76
N SER A 157 -39.01 -31.67 -28.91
CA SER A 157 -38.94 -30.23 -28.65
C SER A 157 -37.47 -29.86 -28.48
N PHE A 158 -37.01 -28.79 -29.11
CA PHE A 158 -35.60 -28.38 -29.11
C PHE A 158 -35.47 -26.85 -29.01
N VAL A 159 -34.26 -26.40 -28.70
CA VAL A 159 -33.79 -25.01 -28.77
C VAL A 159 -32.40 -25.02 -29.41
N TRP A 160 -32.14 -24.03 -30.27
CA TRP A 160 -30.81 -23.76 -30.80
C TRP A 160 -30.17 -22.66 -29.96
N ILE A 161 -28.95 -22.90 -29.50
CA ILE A 161 -28.06 -21.89 -28.92
C ILE A 161 -27.00 -21.65 -30.00
N GLN A 162 -26.89 -20.40 -30.45
CA GLN A 162 -25.85 -20.01 -31.41
C GLN A 162 -24.45 -20.22 -30.78
N PRO A 163 -23.37 -20.27 -31.57
CA PRO A 163 -22.03 -20.24 -30.99
C PRO A 163 -21.85 -19.04 -30.06
N ALA A 164 -21.05 -19.23 -29.01
CA ALA A 164 -20.50 -18.10 -28.26
C ALA A 164 -19.51 -17.31 -29.14
N GLU A 165 -19.19 -16.10 -28.72
CA GLU A 165 -18.19 -15.25 -29.36
C GLU A 165 -16.87 -16.01 -29.63
N ASN A 166 -16.22 -15.69 -30.76
CA ASN A 166 -14.95 -16.27 -31.19
C ASN A 166 -14.93 -17.82 -31.28
N SER A 167 -16.10 -18.46 -31.27
CA SER A 167 -16.32 -19.90 -31.44
C SER A 167 -17.23 -20.15 -32.65
N SER A 168 -17.00 -21.26 -33.37
CA SER A 168 -17.95 -21.79 -34.35
C SER A 168 -18.76 -22.99 -33.84
N ILE A 169 -18.67 -23.33 -32.54
CA ILE A 169 -19.47 -24.42 -31.94
C ILE A 169 -20.76 -23.88 -31.32
N GLY A 170 -21.91 -24.15 -31.96
CA GLY A 170 -23.25 -23.91 -31.42
C GLY A 170 -23.94 -25.20 -30.96
N SER A 171 -24.95 -25.11 -30.11
CA SER A 171 -25.53 -26.26 -29.40
C SER A 171 -27.04 -26.41 -29.61
N LEU A 172 -27.45 -27.56 -30.14
CA LEU A 172 -28.84 -27.97 -30.30
C LEU A 172 -29.28 -28.84 -29.10
N LEU A 173 -29.99 -28.22 -28.16
CA LEU A 173 -30.48 -28.88 -26.94
C LEU A 173 -31.97 -29.23 -27.06
N GLY A 174 -32.44 -30.27 -26.38
CA GLY A 174 -33.86 -30.62 -26.44
C GLY A 174 -34.31 -31.79 -25.57
N ASN A 175 -35.52 -32.26 -25.87
CA ASN A 175 -36.15 -33.42 -25.23
C ASN A 175 -36.99 -34.23 -26.22
N VAL A 176 -36.95 -35.55 -26.08
CA VAL A 176 -37.72 -36.55 -26.83
C VAL A 176 -38.67 -37.26 -25.87
N ASN A 177 -39.96 -37.30 -26.22
CA ASN A 177 -40.99 -38.00 -25.47
C ASN A 177 -41.50 -39.20 -26.28
N HIS A 178 -41.16 -40.41 -25.82
CA HIS A 178 -41.57 -41.68 -26.41
C HIS A 178 -41.61 -42.79 -25.34
N TYR A 179 -42.50 -43.78 -25.45
CA TYR A 179 -42.67 -44.82 -24.42
C TYR A 179 -41.46 -45.77 -24.32
N PHE A 180 -40.69 -45.91 -25.40
CA PHE A 180 -39.46 -46.72 -25.45
C PHE A 180 -38.26 -45.85 -25.89
N LEU A 181 -37.79 -44.97 -25.01
CA LEU A 181 -36.65 -44.07 -25.29
C LEU A 181 -35.38 -44.83 -25.72
N GLU A 182 -35.14 -46.03 -25.18
CA GLU A 182 -34.02 -46.93 -25.57
C GLU A 182 -34.01 -47.31 -27.08
N THR A 183 -35.09 -47.04 -27.82
CA THR A 183 -35.20 -47.29 -29.26
C THR A 183 -35.16 -46.02 -30.11
N CYS A 184 -34.98 -44.86 -29.48
CA CYS A 184 -34.91 -43.58 -30.16
C CYS A 184 -33.50 -43.26 -30.65
N ILE A 185 -33.41 -42.77 -31.88
CA ILE A 185 -32.24 -42.11 -32.47
C ILE A 185 -32.70 -40.71 -32.88
N VAL A 186 -31.93 -39.70 -32.51
CA VAL A 186 -32.13 -38.32 -32.97
C VAL A 186 -30.88 -37.84 -33.68
N GLY A 187 -31.06 -37.08 -34.75
CA GLY A 187 -29.98 -36.40 -35.44
C GLY A 187 -30.44 -35.22 -36.26
N TYR A 188 -29.48 -34.47 -36.78
CA TYR A 188 -29.65 -33.38 -37.71
C TYR A 188 -29.02 -33.76 -39.06
N ASP A 189 -29.78 -33.59 -40.14
CA ASP A 189 -29.37 -33.86 -41.52
C ASP A 189 -29.25 -32.53 -42.30
N PRO A 190 -28.03 -31.97 -42.49
CA PRO A 190 -27.82 -30.73 -43.22
C PRO A 190 -28.17 -30.87 -44.71
N ILE A 191 -28.84 -29.89 -45.32
CA ILE A 191 -29.24 -29.97 -46.73
C ILE A 191 -28.01 -30.17 -47.63
N GLY A 192 -28.00 -31.29 -48.37
CA GLY A 192 -26.93 -31.65 -49.29
C GLY A 192 -25.74 -32.38 -48.65
N SER A 193 -25.78 -32.64 -47.33
CA SER A 193 -24.88 -33.57 -46.67
C SER A 193 -25.09 -35.01 -47.18
N ALA A 194 -24.11 -35.87 -46.90
CA ALA A 194 -24.23 -37.33 -46.98
C ALA A 194 -24.10 -38.00 -45.59
N THR A 195 -24.03 -37.20 -44.53
CA THR A 195 -23.76 -37.58 -43.15
C THR A 195 -24.76 -36.87 -42.23
N ILE A 196 -25.57 -37.65 -41.53
CA ILE A 196 -26.44 -37.18 -40.43
C ILE A 196 -25.58 -37.11 -39.17
N MET A 197 -25.65 -36.00 -38.44
CA MET A 197 -25.02 -35.86 -37.12
C MET A 197 -25.99 -36.35 -36.04
N LEU A 198 -25.53 -37.25 -35.17
CA LEU A 198 -26.38 -37.88 -34.15
C LEU A 198 -26.22 -37.17 -32.80
N ALA A 199 -27.35 -36.83 -32.18
CA ALA A 199 -27.39 -36.24 -30.84
C ALA A 199 -27.14 -37.30 -29.75
N GLU A 200 -26.47 -36.92 -28.67
CA GLU A 200 -26.41 -37.74 -27.46
C GLU A 200 -27.80 -37.71 -26.77
N LEU A 201 -28.40 -38.88 -26.55
CA LEU A 201 -29.74 -39.01 -25.96
C LEU A 201 -29.69 -39.70 -24.60
N ASN A 202 -30.11 -38.99 -23.55
CA ASN A 202 -30.28 -39.55 -22.23
C ASN A 202 -31.58 -40.36 -22.13
N TYR A 203 -31.49 -41.68 -22.30
CA TYR A 203 -32.64 -42.59 -22.25
C TYR A 203 -33.43 -42.61 -20.93
N SER A 204 -32.93 -41.97 -19.86
CA SER A 204 -33.64 -41.86 -18.57
C SER A 204 -34.48 -40.57 -18.42
N THR A 205 -34.15 -39.52 -19.18
CA THR A 205 -34.84 -38.21 -19.12
C THR A 205 -35.47 -37.78 -20.45
N GLY A 206 -35.09 -38.42 -21.55
CA GLY A 206 -35.40 -38.00 -22.91
C GLY A 206 -34.58 -36.80 -23.40
N SER A 207 -33.67 -36.25 -22.57
CA SER A 207 -32.86 -35.07 -22.94
C SER A 207 -31.91 -35.40 -24.09
N MET A 208 -31.80 -34.50 -25.07
CA MET A 208 -30.87 -34.60 -26.20
C MET A 208 -29.94 -33.38 -26.27
N GLU A 209 -28.73 -33.60 -26.78
CA GLU A 209 -27.68 -32.60 -26.94
C GLU A 209 -26.85 -32.91 -28.20
N LEU A 210 -26.56 -31.89 -29.01
CA LEU A 210 -25.73 -31.99 -30.21
C LEU A 210 -24.98 -30.67 -30.43
N GLU A 211 -23.65 -30.74 -30.42
CA GLU A 211 -22.77 -29.66 -30.87
C GLU A 211 -22.67 -29.65 -32.41
N ILE A 212 -22.68 -28.45 -33.00
CA ILE A 212 -22.61 -28.23 -34.45
C ILE A 212 -21.57 -27.15 -34.73
N ASN A 213 -20.59 -27.47 -35.58
CA ASN A 213 -19.63 -26.47 -36.07
C ASN A 213 -20.23 -25.69 -37.26
N THR A 214 -20.37 -24.37 -37.13
CA THR A 214 -21.01 -23.50 -38.13
C THR A 214 -20.15 -23.22 -39.36
N ASP A 215 -18.82 -23.37 -39.28
CA ASP A 215 -17.90 -23.26 -40.43
C ASP A 215 -17.96 -24.51 -41.33
N GLU A 216 -18.07 -25.69 -40.71
CA GLU A 216 -18.00 -26.98 -41.40
C GLU A 216 -19.38 -27.51 -41.85
N VAL A 217 -20.48 -27.04 -41.24
CA VAL A 217 -21.84 -27.60 -41.42
C VAL A 217 -22.84 -26.56 -41.91
N LEU A 218 -23.60 -26.92 -42.95
CA LEU A 218 -24.72 -26.10 -43.44
C LEU A 218 -25.86 -26.04 -42.42
N LEU A 219 -26.36 -24.84 -42.15
CA LEU A 219 -27.32 -24.57 -41.08
C LEU A 219 -28.80 -24.68 -41.48
N GLU A 220 -29.09 -24.91 -42.76
CA GLU A 220 -30.42 -25.31 -43.25
C GLU A 220 -30.47 -26.84 -43.35
N GLY A 221 -31.41 -27.49 -42.65
CA GLY A 221 -31.43 -28.95 -42.51
C GLY A 221 -32.66 -29.51 -41.78
N ASP A 222 -32.70 -30.82 -41.63
CA ASP A 222 -33.85 -31.55 -41.05
C ASP A 222 -33.45 -32.22 -39.72
N ILE A 223 -34.11 -31.85 -38.62
CA ILE A 223 -34.02 -32.57 -37.34
C ILE A 223 -34.95 -33.80 -37.43
N THR A 224 -34.37 -34.99 -37.31
CA THR A 224 -35.09 -36.27 -37.40
C THR A 224 -35.05 -37.00 -36.06
N ALA A 225 -36.23 -37.40 -35.56
CA ALA A 225 -36.39 -38.28 -34.42
C ALA A 225 -37.07 -39.59 -34.87
N ALA A 226 -36.35 -40.70 -34.81
CA ALA A 226 -36.82 -42.03 -35.20
C ALA A 226 -36.85 -42.95 -33.98
N CYS A 227 -38.01 -43.52 -33.66
CA CYS A 227 -38.22 -44.37 -32.49
C CYS A 227 -39.16 -45.55 -32.79
N GLY A 228 -38.94 -46.71 -32.18
CA GLY A 228 -39.89 -47.83 -32.25
C GLY A 228 -39.34 -49.17 -31.76
N LYS A 229 -40.08 -49.84 -30.86
CA LYS A 229 -39.81 -51.19 -30.36
C LYS A 229 -40.69 -52.27 -31.01
N PHE A 230 -41.90 -51.91 -31.44
CA PHE A 230 -42.88 -52.77 -32.09
C PHE A 230 -43.41 -52.16 -33.39
N SER A 231 -43.53 -50.84 -33.47
CA SER A 231 -43.84 -50.05 -34.66
C SER A 231 -42.80 -48.95 -34.84
N TYR A 232 -42.06 -48.95 -35.95
CA TYR A 232 -41.16 -47.86 -36.29
C TYR A 232 -41.95 -46.59 -36.61
N THR A 233 -41.59 -45.49 -35.96
CA THR A 233 -42.13 -44.15 -36.20
C THR A 233 -41.01 -43.14 -36.38
N GLU A 234 -41.25 -42.14 -37.21
CA GLU A 234 -40.26 -41.15 -37.60
C GLU A 234 -40.94 -39.78 -37.66
N LYS A 235 -40.29 -38.76 -37.10
CA LYS A 235 -40.75 -37.37 -37.09
C LYS A 235 -39.60 -36.49 -37.56
N ILE A 236 -39.84 -35.80 -38.67
CA ILE A 236 -38.88 -34.91 -39.32
C ILE A 236 -39.38 -33.46 -39.14
N ILE A 237 -38.50 -32.56 -38.75
CA ILE A 237 -38.76 -31.12 -38.59
C ILE A 237 -37.66 -30.35 -39.33
N HIS A 238 -38.05 -29.69 -40.42
CA HIS A 238 -37.17 -28.79 -41.16
C HIS A 238 -36.87 -27.52 -40.35
N VAL A 239 -35.60 -27.12 -40.30
CA VAL A 239 -35.11 -25.95 -39.56
C VAL A 239 -34.04 -25.18 -40.34
N ILE A 240 -33.95 -23.89 -40.04
CA ILE A 240 -32.77 -23.07 -40.31
C ILE A 240 -32.22 -22.69 -38.94
N LEU A 241 -30.98 -23.04 -38.67
CA LEU A 241 -30.26 -22.62 -37.46
C LEU A 241 -29.62 -21.26 -37.78
N GLU A 242 -30.06 -20.22 -37.09
CA GLU A 242 -29.53 -18.87 -37.34
C GLU A 242 -28.16 -18.69 -36.67
N HIS A 243 -27.28 -17.99 -37.36
CA HIS A 243 -25.95 -17.55 -36.93
C HIS A 243 -25.73 -16.23 -37.68
N ASP A 244 -25.88 -15.11 -36.98
CA ASP A 244 -25.58 -13.81 -37.56
C ASP A 244 -24.07 -13.54 -37.44
N SER A 245 -23.50 -12.79 -38.39
CA SER A 245 -22.08 -12.38 -38.37
C SER A 245 -21.96 -10.88 -38.02
N LYS A 246 -22.91 -10.42 -37.21
CA LYS A 246 -23.07 -9.06 -36.66
C LYS A 246 -23.71 -9.19 -35.27
N VAL A 247 -23.08 -10.05 -34.47
CA VAL A 247 -23.37 -10.12 -33.04
C VAL A 247 -22.53 -9.03 -32.36
N ASP A 248 -23.07 -8.57 -31.25
CA ASP A 248 -22.62 -7.57 -30.30
C ASP A 248 -23.02 -8.25 -28.98
N SER A 249 -22.09 -9.06 -28.45
CA SER A 249 -22.38 -10.16 -27.52
C SER A 249 -22.70 -9.71 -26.09
N ASP A 250 -22.05 -8.63 -25.62
CA ASP A 250 -22.29 -8.01 -24.31
C ASP A 250 -23.21 -6.77 -24.38
N GLY A 251 -23.27 -6.08 -25.52
CA GLY A 251 -24.09 -4.89 -25.75
C GLY A 251 -23.34 -3.56 -25.72
N ASP A 252 -22.00 -3.54 -25.80
CA ASP A 252 -21.18 -2.32 -25.71
C ASP A 252 -21.34 -1.38 -26.94
N GLY A 253 -21.59 -1.95 -28.12
CA GLY A 253 -21.75 -1.27 -29.41
C GLY A 253 -20.56 -1.37 -30.39
N ILE A 254 -19.55 -2.18 -30.08
CA ILE A 254 -18.60 -2.79 -31.02
C ILE A 254 -19.25 -4.06 -31.60
N GLU A 255 -18.65 -4.68 -32.62
CA GLU A 255 -19.11 -5.98 -33.14
C GLU A 255 -18.04 -7.03 -32.83
N ASP A 256 -18.45 -8.26 -32.47
CA ASP A 256 -17.61 -9.41 -32.04
C ASP A 256 -16.36 -9.72 -32.92
N GLU A 257 -16.26 -9.17 -34.15
CA GLU A 257 -15.08 -9.32 -35.03
C GLU A 257 -14.03 -8.19 -34.92
N GLU A 258 -14.34 -7.09 -34.24
CA GLU A 258 -13.43 -5.96 -33.95
C GLU A 258 -13.13 -5.79 -32.43
N ASP A 259 -13.74 -6.62 -31.58
CA ASP A 259 -13.60 -6.60 -30.11
C ASP A 259 -12.34 -7.35 -29.58
N LEU A 260 -11.88 -6.99 -28.38
CA LEU A 260 -10.83 -7.67 -27.60
C LEU A 260 -11.26 -8.09 -26.17
N CYS A 261 -12.41 -7.64 -25.68
CA CYS A 261 -12.97 -7.87 -24.34
C CYS A 261 -14.42 -8.40 -24.44
N ASP A 262 -14.55 -9.70 -24.73
CA ASP A 262 -15.76 -10.51 -24.97
C ASP A 262 -16.87 -10.52 -23.88
N SER A 263 -16.80 -9.63 -22.89
CA SER A 263 -17.67 -9.64 -21.70
C SER A 263 -17.69 -8.31 -20.91
N THR A 264 -17.58 -7.18 -21.61
CA THR A 264 -17.54 -5.82 -21.06
C THR A 264 -18.76 -5.51 -20.16
N PRO A 265 -18.59 -4.87 -18.98
CA PRO A 265 -19.72 -4.59 -18.08
C PRO A 265 -20.80 -3.65 -18.65
N GLU A 266 -22.08 -4.10 -18.64
CA GLU A 266 -23.24 -3.37 -19.19
C GLU A 266 -23.31 -1.89 -18.74
N GLY A 267 -22.97 -1.00 -19.67
CA GLY A 267 -23.15 0.46 -19.52
C GLY A 267 -21.90 1.27 -19.17
N GLU A 268 -20.73 0.63 -19.11
CA GLU A 268 -19.44 1.36 -19.09
C GLU A 268 -19.13 2.01 -20.45
N ALA A 269 -18.04 2.80 -20.50
CA ALA A 269 -17.58 3.45 -21.72
C ALA A 269 -16.38 2.69 -22.32
N VAL A 270 -16.50 2.41 -23.62
CA VAL A 270 -15.58 1.53 -24.35
C VAL A 270 -14.69 2.28 -25.33
N TYR A 271 -13.52 1.69 -25.59
CA TYR A 271 -12.57 2.16 -26.59
C TYR A 271 -12.88 1.57 -27.98
N SER A 272 -11.99 1.77 -28.96
CA SER A 272 -12.17 1.24 -30.33
C SER A 272 -11.77 -0.23 -30.48
N ASP A 273 -11.57 -0.90 -29.36
CA ASP A 273 -11.10 -2.27 -29.17
C ASP A 273 -11.97 -3.00 -28.10
N GLY A 274 -13.21 -2.52 -27.89
CA GLY A 274 -14.23 -3.08 -26.98
C GLY A 274 -13.97 -2.87 -25.49
N CYS A 275 -12.76 -3.15 -25.04
CA CYS A 275 -12.38 -3.04 -23.63
C CYS A 275 -12.70 -1.67 -23.00
N SER A 276 -13.26 -1.70 -21.79
CA SER A 276 -13.49 -0.51 -20.95
C SER A 276 -12.25 -0.12 -20.12
N ASP A 277 -12.29 1.05 -19.47
CA ASP A 277 -11.30 1.43 -18.44
C ASP A 277 -11.17 0.36 -17.32
N SER A 278 -12.19 -0.46 -17.08
CA SER A 278 -12.18 -1.46 -15.99
C SER A 278 -11.40 -2.73 -16.32
N GLU A 279 -11.05 -2.95 -17.59
CA GLU A 279 -10.39 -4.15 -18.12
C GLU A 279 -9.00 -3.87 -18.69
N ARG A 280 -8.64 -2.58 -18.77
CA ARG A 280 -7.36 -2.09 -19.28
C ARG A 280 -6.44 -1.74 -18.12
N ASP A 281 -5.15 -1.90 -18.36
CA ASP A 281 -4.03 -1.51 -17.50
C ASP A 281 -2.98 -0.93 -18.48
N SER A 282 -2.99 0.39 -18.62
CA SER A 282 -2.34 1.08 -19.74
C SER A 282 -0.83 1.26 -19.59
N ASP A 283 -0.28 1.25 -18.37
CA ASP A 283 1.16 1.30 -18.08
C ASP A 283 1.74 -0.02 -17.53
N ASN A 284 0.88 -0.98 -17.20
CA ASN A 284 1.19 -2.36 -16.78
C ASN A 284 1.74 -2.45 -15.35
N ASP A 285 1.23 -1.63 -14.44
CA ASP A 285 1.57 -1.63 -13.02
C ASP A 285 0.81 -2.69 -12.20
N GLY A 286 -0.37 -3.11 -12.66
CA GLY A 286 -1.25 -4.10 -12.02
C GLY A 286 -2.58 -3.56 -11.45
N VAL A 287 -2.86 -2.28 -11.58
CA VAL A 287 -4.16 -1.62 -11.32
C VAL A 287 -4.84 -1.31 -12.66
N SER A 288 -6.17 -1.29 -12.73
CA SER A 288 -6.89 -0.97 -13.96
C SER A 288 -7.10 0.54 -14.14
N ASP A 289 -7.20 0.99 -15.40
CA ASP A 289 -7.39 2.40 -15.80
C ASP A 289 -8.60 3.07 -15.09
N ALA A 290 -9.57 2.28 -14.61
CA ALA A 290 -10.74 2.74 -13.83
C ALA A 290 -10.54 2.88 -12.31
N GLU A 291 -9.55 2.19 -11.71
CA GLU A 291 -9.20 2.29 -10.28
C GLU A 291 -7.89 3.07 -10.02
N ASP A 292 -7.06 3.24 -11.05
CA ASP A 292 -5.84 4.03 -11.05
C ASP A 292 -6.10 5.55 -10.86
N GLN A 293 -5.19 6.20 -10.14
CA GLN A 293 -5.15 7.65 -9.90
C GLN A 293 -3.83 8.30 -10.36
N CYS A 294 -2.85 7.51 -10.78
CA CYS A 294 -1.48 7.91 -11.10
C CYS A 294 -1.00 7.36 -12.46
N PRO A 295 -1.69 7.63 -13.57
CA PRO A 295 -1.36 7.04 -14.87
C PRO A 295 0.03 7.43 -15.38
N ASP A 296 0.64 6.52 -16.16
CA ASP A 296 2.06 6.51 -16.59
C ASP A 296 3.04 6.12 -15.45
N THR A 297 2.66 5.17 -14.59
CA THR A 297 3.49 4.64 -13.49
C THR A 297 4.83 4.06 -13.96
N PRO A 298 5.98 4.45 -13.35
CA PRO A 298 7.29 4.08 -13.89
C PRO A 298 7.59 2.57 -13.85
N ILE A 299 7.84 1.99 -15.03
CA ILE A 299 8.18 0.57 -15.22
C ILE A 299 9.33 0.13 -14.29
N GLY A 300 9.00 -0.73 -13.33
CA GLY A 300 9.94 -1.35 -12.38
C GLY A 300 9.86 -0.81 -10.95
N GLU A 301 9.06 0.22 -10.71
CA GLU A 301 8.67 0.64 -9.36
C GLU A 301 7.54 -0.27 -8.82
N GLN A 302 7.00 0.03 -7.64
CA GLN A 302 5.91 -0.73 -7.04
C GLN A 302 4.77 0.23 -6.69
N PRO A 303 3.60 0.12 -7.35
CA PRO A 303 2.44 0.92 -7.00
C PRO A 303 1.79 0.44 -5.70
N ASP A 304 0.99 1.31 -5.10
CA ASP A 304 0.03 0.94 -4.07
C ASP A 304 -1.36 0.58 -4.66
N VAL A 305 -2.38 0.54 -3.82
CA VAL A 305 -3.75 0.14 -4.20
C VAL A 305 -4.52 1.19 -5.01
N GLN A 306 -3.85 2.25 -5.46
CA GLN A 306 -4.40 3.35 -6.26
C GLN A 306 -3.58 3.60 -7.54
N GLY A 307 -2.69 2.67 -7.92
CA GLY A 307 -1.77 2.79 -9.06
C GLY A 307 -0.55 3.70 -8.81
N CYS A 308 -0.45 4.30 -7.62
CA CYS A 308 0.57 5.31 -7.33
C CYS A 308 1.87 4.70 -6.77
N SER A 309 2.99 4.92 -7.45
CA SER A 309 4.34 4.65 -6.94
C SER A 309 4.87 5.77 -6.05
N ASP A 310 5.90 5.46 -5.27
CA ASP A 310 6.51 6.41 -4.32
C ASP A 310 7.23 7.59 -5.03
N SER A 311 7.53 7.51 -6.34
CA SER A 311 8.07 8.66 -7.09
C SER A 311 6.99 9.61 -7.63
N GLN A 312 5.72 9.20 -7.59
CA GLN A 312 4.56 10.00 -8.02
C GLN A 312 3.81 10.65 -6.85
N LYS A 313 4.08 10.23 -5.61
CA LYS A 313 3.43 10.69 -4.38
C LYS A 313 4.30 11.66 -3.58
N ASP A 314 3.63 12.50 -2.82
CA ASP A 314 4.15 13.48 -1.85
C ASP A 314 3.18 13.41 -0.66
N SER A 315 3.50 12.53 0.30
CA SER A 315 2.56 12.05 1.33
C SER A 315 2.23 13.05 2.44
N ASP A 316 3.10 14.04 2.70
CA ASP A 316 2.86 15.13 3.66
C ASP A 316 2.75 16.52 3.00
N SER A 317 2.93 16.60 1.67
CA SER A 317 2.72 17.79 0.83
C SER A 317 3.76 18.90 1.05
N ASP A 318 5.03 18.52 1.18
CA ASP A 318 6.16 19.43 1.33
C ASP A 318 6.84 19.84 0.00
N GLY A 319 6.62 19.06 -1.07
CA GLY A 319 7.16 19.28 -2.40
C GLY A 319 8.30 18.33 -2.82
N VAL A 320 8.70 17.40 -1.97
CA VAL A 320 9.56 16.25 -2.27
C VAL A 320 8.69 14.98 -2.45
N ASN A 321 9.17 13.99 -3.20
CA ASN A 321 8.43 12.75 -3.43
C ASN A 321 8.82 11.65 -2.43
N ASP A 322 7.89 10.75 -2.11
CA ASP A 322 8.05 9.67 -1.11
C ASP A 322 9.29 8.76 -1.37
N ALA A 323 9.83 8.73 -2.59
CA ALA A 323 11.03 7.98 -2.98
C ALA A 323 12.37 8.72 -2.79
N GLU A 324 12.36 10.06 -2.67
CA GLU A 324 13.54 10.91 -2.42
C GLU A 324 13.55 11.52 -1.01
N ASP A 325 12.39 11.57 -0.36
CA ASP A 325 12.19 12.07 1.00
C ASP A 325 12.76 11.11 2.09
N GLN A 326 13.32 11.71 3.15
CA GLN A 326 13.89 11.05 4.32
C GLN A 326 13.16 11.40 5.63
N CYS A 327 12.19 12.30 5.58
CA CYS A 327 11.47 12.89 6.70
C CYS A 327 9.92 12.88 6.55
N PRO A 328 9.25 11.76 6.16
CA PRO A 328 7.85 11.67 5.62
C PRO A 328 6.69 11.98 6.58
N ASN A 329 6.88 12.91 7.50
CA ASN A 329 5.87 13.49 8.39
C ASN A 329 6.23 14.97 8.69
N THR A 330 6.74 15.73 7.72
CA THR A 330 6.87 17.19 7.90
C THR A 330 5.48 17.84 7.97
N THR A 331 5.44 19.15 8.26
CA THR A 331 4.18 19.88 8.41
C THR A 331 3.89 20.68 7.15
N GLU A 332 2.72 20.48 6.53
CA GLU A 332 2.24 21.22 5.35
C GLU A 332 2.59 22.73 5.42
N GLY A 333 3.50 23.17 4.54
CA GLY A 333 3.95 24.57 4.46
C GLY A 333 5.19 24.94 5.29
N THR A 334 5.84 23.99 5.96
CA THR A 334 7.24 24.09 6.41
C THR A 334 8.17 24.23 5.19
N LEU A 335 9.31 24.90 5.35
CA LEU A 335 10.37 24.88 4.32
C LEU A 335 11.20 23.62 4.50
N VAL A 336 11.41 22.86 3.43
CA VAL A 336 12.19 21.61 3.44
C VAL A 336 13.37 21.67 2.49
N ASP A 337 14.36 20.83 2.75
CA ASP A 337 15.57 20.69 1.93
C ASP A 337 15.34 19.77 0.72
N THR A 338 16.42 19.37 0.04
CA THR A 338 16.33 18.50 -1.14
C THR A 338 16.00 17.03 -0.83
N VAL A 339 15.76 16.67 0.44
CA VAL A 339 15.42 15.31 0.89
C VAL A 339 14.23 15.31 1.87
N GLY A 340 13.36 16.33 1.76
CA GLY A 340 12.11 16.45 2.52
C GLY A 340 12.29 16.79 4.00
N CYS A 341 13.50 17.13 4.45
CA CYS A 341 13.73 17.42 5.86
C CYS A 341 13.58 18.91 6.19
N GLU A 342 12.94 19.22 7.32
CA GLU A 342 12.65 20.59 7.78
C GLU A 342 13.92 21.46 7.83
N ILE A 343 13.96 22.48 6.97
CA ILE A 343 14.85 23.62 7.12
C ILE A 343 14.32 24.42 8.29
N ILE A 344 14.87 24.14 9.47
CA ILE A 344 14.67 24.95 10.67
C ILE A 344 15.04 26.39 10.29
N SER A 345 14.04 27.27 10.22
CA SER A 345 14.23 28.70 9.92
C SER A 345 14.78 29.42 11.15
N TRP A 346 16.01 29.09 11.49
CA TRP A 346 16.76 29.63 12.61
C TRP A 346 16.88 31.16 12.48
N GLY A 347 16.56 31.86 13.56
CA GLY A 347 16.86 33.27 13.74
C GLY A 347 18.15 33.46 14.53
N VAL A 348 18.84 34.59 14.33
CA VAL A 348 19.99 34.96 15.16
C VAL A 348 19.58 35.06 16.64
N GLU A 349 18.33 35.45 16.89
CA GLU A 349 17.69 35.47 18.22
C GLU A 349 17.65 34.11 18.92
N ASP A 350 17.63 32.98 18.19
CA ASP A 350 17.53 31.63 18.76
C ASP A 350 18.84 31.15 19.40
N THR A 351 19.98 31.80 19.10
CA THR A 351 21.27 31.44 19.72
C THR A 351 21.38 31.82 21.19
N TRP A 352 20.55 32.75 21.67
CA TRP A 352 20.80 33.46 22.93
C TRP A 352 20.17 32.78 24.13
N VAL A 353 21.01 32.44 25.11
CA VAL A 353 20.59 31.90 26.41
C VAL A 353 20.36 33.02 27.42
N CYS A 354 19.56 32.77 28.45
CA CYS A 354 19.15 33.75 29.48
C CYS A 354 18.06 34.76 29.08
N GLN A 355 17.28 34.46 28.04
CA GLN A 355 16.00 35.12 27.76
C GLN A 355 14.90 34.71 28.78
N ASP A 356 13.65 35.13 28.55
CA ASP A 356 12.42 34.69 29.24
C ASP A 356 12.41 34.73 30.79
N GLY A 357 13.20 35.64 31.37
CA GLY A 357 13.30 35.85 32.81
C GLY A 357 14.63 35.41 33.43
N GLY A 358 15.53 34.84 32.62
CA GLY A 358 16.92 34.60 32.98
C GLY A 358 17.21 33.22 33.58
N ILE A 359 18.50 32.90 33.65
CA ILE A 359 19.02 31.64 34.22
C ILE A 359 19.65 31.92 35.58
N GLY A 360 19.21 31.21 36.62
CA GLY A 360 19.78 31.31 37.95
C GLY A 360 19.16 30.34 38.96
N PRO A 361 19.70 30.27 40.19
CA PRO A 361 20.77 31.10 40.74
C PRO A 361 22.14 30.86 40.08
N VAL A 362 22.96 31.92 39.98
CA VAL A 362 24.35 31.86 39.53
C VAL A 362 25.28 32.40 40.63
N TYR A 363 26.38 31.71 40.93
CA TYR A 363 27.29 32.02 42.03
C TYR A 363 28.71 32.39 41.56
N ASP A 364 29.31 33.39 42.21
CA ASP A 364 30.77 33.64 42.16
C ASP A 364 31.45 32.76 43.23
N LEU A 365 32.08 31.67 42.78
CA LEU A 365 32.72 30.66 43.62
C LEU A 365 34.07 31.13 44.20
N ASN A 366 34.44 32.40 44.08
CA ASN A 366 35.74 32.92 44.51
C ASN A 366 36.17 32.57 45.94
N GLU A 367 35.24 32.49 46.90
CA GLU A 367 35.54 32.10 48.29
C GLU A 367 36.05 30.64 48.38
N GLN A 368 35.55 29.73 47.52
CA GLN A 368 36.00 28.33 47.43
C GLN A 368 37.46 28.22 46.96
N TYR A 369 37.89 29.12 46.08
CA TYR A 369 39.26 29.18 45.56
C TYR A 369 40.19 30.09 46.37
N GLY A 370 39.69 30.68 47.47
CA GLY A 370 40.49 31.49 48.40
C GLY A 370 40.72 32.94 47.99
N TYR A 371 40.02 33.42 46.96
CA TYR A 371 40.00 34.82 46.57
C TYR A 371 39.03 35.64 47.47
N GLN A 372 38.90 36.94 47.22
CA GLN A 372 37.82 37.73 47.80
C GLN A 372 36.53 37.50 47.00
N ALA A 373 35.36 37.63 47.64
CA ALA A 373 34.06 37.55 46.99
C ALA A 373 33.23 38.82 47.32
N ASN A 374 32.25 39.15 46.46
CA ASN A 374 31.42 40.34 46.59
C ASN A 374 30.29 40.17 47.63
N SER A 375 29.46 39.16 47.39
CA SER A 375 28.39 38.68 48.26
C SER A 375 28.31 37.15 48.14
N ASN A 376 27.58 36.52 49.06
CA ASN A 376 27.17 35.12 48.96
C ASN A 376 25.72 34.99 48.44
N ASP A 377 25.09 36.11 48.06
CA ASP A 377 23.80 36.12 47.34
C ASP A 377 24.04 35.79 45.86
N PRO A 378 23.22 34.93 45.23
CA PRO A 378 23.36 34.59 43.81
C PRO A 378 22.84 35.69 42.89
N PHE A 379 23.43 35.72 41.69
CA PHE A 379 22.98 36.49 40.53
C PHE A 379 21.95 35.71 39.71
N THR A 380 21.46 36.32 38.63
CA THR A 380 20.68 35.67 37.57
C THR A 380 21.20 36.20 36.24
N CYS A 381 21.60 35.33 35.32
CA CYS A 381 21.97 35.71 33.96
C CYS A 381 20.75 36.22 33.21
N ILE A 382 20.85 37.38 32.54
CA ILE A 382 19.74 38.01 31.79
C ILE A 382 20.25 38.57 30.46
N THR A 383 19.57 38.19 29.38
CA THR A 383 19.72 38.76 28.03
C THR A 383 18.36 39.17 27.45
N VAL A 384 18.34 40.22 26.65
CA VAL A 384 17.20 40.62 25.80
C VAL A 384 17.76 41.00 24.44
N VAL A 385 17.20 40.43 23.38
CA VAL A 385 17.67 40.57 21.99
C VAL A 385 16.58 41.19 21.13
N THR A 386 16.98 42.10 20.25
CA THR A 386 16.10 42.71 19.24
C THR A 386 16.87 42.97 17.95
N ILE A 387 16.34 42.52 16.81
CA ILE A 387 16.87 42.79 15.47
C ILE A 387 16.10 43.98 14.87
N ASP A 388 16.78 44.84 14.11
CA ASP A 388 16.14 46.00 13.46
C ASP A 388 15.12 45.60 12.37
N GLU A 389 14.15 46.46 12.07
CA GLU A 389 13.15 46.26 11.00
C GLU A 389 13.78 46.13 9.60
N ALA A 390 15.04 46.55 9.40
CA ALA A 390 15.79 46.34 8.17
C ALA A 390 16.62 45.04 8.14
N GLY A 391 16.72 44.30 9.25
CA GLY A 391 17.42 43.01 9.33
C GLY A 391 18.95 43.06 9.26
N GLY A 392 19.57 44.25 9.34
CA GLY A 392 21.03 44.41 9.20
C GLY A 392 21.82 44.45 10.51
N GLU A 393 21.18 44.83 11.62
CA GLU A 393 21.81 45.02 12.93
C GLU A 393 21.03 44.28 14.03
N ILE A 394 21.77 43.74 15.01
CA ILE A 394 21.24 43.15 16.24
C ILE A 394 21.61 44.05 17.43
N GLN A 395 20.64 44.25 18.32
CA GLN A 395 20.80 44.90 19.61
C GLN A 395 20.64 43.87 20.75
N VAL A 396 21.59 43.87 21.68
CA VAL A 396 21.72 42.91 22.79
C VAL A 396 21.87 43.66 24.11
N ALA A 397 20.81 43.69 24.91
CA ALA A 397 20.86 44.19 26.27
C ALA A 397 21.10 43.03 27.25
N ALA A 398 22.11 43.14 28.12
CA ALA A 398 22.49 42.07 29.04
C ALA A 398 23.04 42.58 30.37
N ASN A 399 23.04 41.75 31.42
CA ASN A 399 23.60 42.12 32.73
C ASN A 399 25.04 41.64 32.98
N GLY A 400 25.66 40.95 32.03
CA GLY A 400 27.08 40.53 32.11
C GLY A 400 27.35 39.38 33.08
N ILE A 401 26.31 38.65 33.51
CA ILE A 401 26.42 37.46 34.34
C ILE A 401 26.30 36.22 33.44
N PRO A 402 27.21 35.23 33.52
CA PRO A 402 27.16 34.01 32.70
C PRO A 402 26.01 33.07 33.10
N ASN A 403 25.63 32.16 32.18
CA ASN A 403 24.60 31.14 32.40
C ASN A 403 25.04 29.96 33.31
N HIS A 404 26.20 30.07 33.96
CA HIS A 404 26.83 29.05 34.79
C HIS A 404 27.56 29.71 35.98
N ASP A 405 27.81 28.98 37.07
CA ASP A 405 28.64 29.49 38.17
C ASP A 405 30.07 29.80 37.69
N PHE A 406 30.71 30.81 38.27
CA PHE A 406 31.96 31.37 37.76
C PHE A 406 32.92 31.76 38.89
N THR A 407 34.07 32.36 38.56
CA THR A 407 35.03 32.89 39.53
C THR A 407 35.59 34.24 39.08
N SER A 408 35.44 35.28 39.90
CA SER A 408 36.03 36.63 39.65
C SER A 408 37.56 36.67 39.71
N THR A 409 38.20 35.66 40.31
CA THR A 409 39.64 35.49 40.61
C THR A 409 40.27 36.70 41.34
N LYS A 410 41.50 37.10 40.98
CA LYS A 410 42.27 38.21 41.58
C LYS A 410 41.62 39.58 41.38
N GLY A 411 40.97 39.81 40.24
CA GLY A 411 40.48 41.13 39.81
C GLY A 411 39.14 41.56 40.43
N CYS A 412 38.82 40.98 41.59
CA CYS A 412 37.55 41.04 42.32
C CYS A 412 36.85 42.43 42.29
N CYS A 413 35.53 42.50 42.13
CA CYS A 413 34.55 41.41 42.20
C CYS A 413 33.35 41.70 41.29
N THR A 414 32.86 40.69 40.56
CA THR A 414 31.75 40.84 39.61
C THR A 414 30.46 41.40 40.26
N ASN A 415 29.76 42.23 39.50
CA ASN A 415 28.39 42.68 39.76
C ASN A 415 27.55 42.53 38.49
N GLU A 416 26.24 42.73 38.59
CA GLU A 416 25.42 42.99 37.41
C GLU A 416 25.80 44.36 36.82
N GLU A 417 26.08 44.39 35.53
CA GLU A 417 26.30 45.62 34.74
C GLU A 417 25.04 45.93 33.90
N ASP A 418 25.03 47.01 33.12
CA ASP A 418 23.94 47.38 32.20
C ASP A 418 24.52 47.50 30.77
N TYR A 419 24.63 46.37 30.06
CA TYR A 419 25.14 46.33 28.70
C TYR A 419 24.07 46.67 27.66
N ASP A 420 24.52 47.20 26.54
CA ASP A 420 23.72 47.47 25.35
C ASP A 420 24.66 47.40 24.14
N TRP A 421 24.79 46.22 23.54
CA TRP A 421 25.64 46.02 22.36
C TRP A 421 24.79 46.15 21.10
N ILE A 422 25.28 46.88 20.10
CA ILE A 422 24.66 46.97 18.77
C ILE A 422 25.74 46.65 17.75
N PHE A 423 25.54 45.65 16.90
CA PHE A 423 26.51 45.23 15.88
C PHE A 423 25.78 44.67 14.64
N PRO A 424 26.41 44.66 13.45
CA PRO A 424 25.80 44.11 12.25
C PRO A 424 25.69 42.58 12.32
N ILE A 425 24.72 42.00 11.62
CA ILE A 425 24.63 40.54 11.35
C ILE A 425 24.92 40.21 9.88
N THR A 426 25.65 41.10 9.20
CA THR A 426 26.14 40.92 7.84
C THR A 426 27.47 41.66 7.72
N ALA A 427 28.56 40.90 7.75
CA ALA A 427 29.91 41.44 7.65
C ALA A 427 30.19 42.06 6.27
N VAL A 428 31.15 42.98 6.21
CA VAL A 428 31.65 43.59 4.97
C VAL A 428 33.14 43.26 4.78
N GLU A 429 33.55 42.84 3.59
CA GLU A 429 34.96 42.55 3.29
C GLU A 429 35.83 43.81 3.30
N ASP A 430 36.97 43.78 4.01
CA ASP A 430 38.03 44.78 3.83
C ASP A 430 38.78 44.57 2.51
N SER A 431 38.19 45.09 1.44
CA SER A 431 38.74 45.02 0.09
C SER A 431 39.92 45.97 -0.20
N ASP A 432 40.33 46.84 0.74
CA ASP A 432 41.48 47.75 0.54
C ASP A 432 42.57 47.72 1.62
N GLY A 433 42.39 46.91 2.67
CA GLY A 433 43.36 46.69 3.75
C GLY A 433 43.56 47.94 4.60
N SER A 434 42.50 48.73 4.80
CA SER A 434 42.54 50.01 5.51
C SER A 434 42.02 49.96 6.95
N TYR A 435 41.41 48.85 7.35
CA TYR A 435 40.95 48.63 8.72
C TYR A 435 42.03 47.95 9.59
N GLU A 436 41.78 47.88 10.90
CA GLU A 436 42.76 47.49 11.91
C GLU A 436 42.15 46.38 12.79
N TYR A 437 42.87 45.26 13.00
CA TYR A 437 42.39 44.04 13.68
C TYR A 437 41.82 44.30 15.08
N GLY A 438 40.82 43.52 15.49
CA GLY A 438 40.08 43.62 16.75
C GLY A 438 40.93 44.01 17.97
N PRO A 439 40.45 44.96 18.80
CA PRO A 439 41.30 45.68 19.75
C PRO A 439 42.02 44.79 20.75
N ALA A 440 43.31 45.06 20.95
CA ALA A 440 44.15 44.34 21.91
C ALA A 440 43.60 44.37 23.36
N ARG A 441 42.72 45.32 23.71
CA ARG A 441 42.10 45.46 25.04
C ARG A 441 40.61 45.72 24.95
N GLY A 442 39.84 45.02 25.77
CA GLY A 442 38.38 45.14 25.85
C GLY A 442 37.66 44.16 24.92
N ALA A 443 36.34 44.31 24.82
CA ALA A 443 35.50 43.36 24.10
C ALA A 443 35.73 43.38 22.58
N VAL A 444 35.91 42.19 22.00
CA VAL A 444 35.93 41.93 20.54
C VAL A 444 34.67 41.19 20.07
N ALA A 445 33.94 40.60 21.03
CA ALA A 445 32.74 39.81 20.80
C ALA A 445 31.88 39.78 22.07
N VAL A 446 30.66 39.26 21.94
CA VAL A 446 29.74 38.99 23.05
C VAL A 446 29.28 37.54 23.01
N ALA A 447 29.34 36.84 24.13
CA ALA A 447 28.86 35.47 24.26
C ALA A 447 27.33 35.40 24.22
N VAL A 448 26.76 34.25 23.85
CA VAL A 448 25.31 34.05 23.76
C VAL A 448 24.56 34.19 25.10
N ASN A 449 25.28 34.27 26.22
CA ASN A 449 24.76 34.59 27.56
C ASN A 449 24.92 36.09 27.93
N GLY A 450 25.35 36.93 27.00
CA GLY A 450 25.52 38.38 27.19
C GLY A 450 26.82 38.82 27.88
N VAL A 451 27.69 37.89 28.27
CA VAL A 451 29.03 38.20 28.80
C VAL A 451 29.98 38.58 27.65
N PRO A 452 30.74 39.68 27.74
CA PRO A 452 31.71 40.03 26.70
C PRO A 452 32.90 39.05 26.65
N MET A 453 33.41 38.80 25.44
CA MET A 453 34.69 38.13 25.21
C MET A 453 35.74 39.18 24.85
N PHE A 454 36.89 39.17 25.52
CA PHE A 454 37.92 40.20 25.35
C PHE A 454 39.04 39.78 24.38
N GLY A 455 39.67 40.79 23.79
CA GLY A 455 40.96 40.65 23.10
C GLY A 455 42.12 40.39 24.07
N PRO A 456 43.34 40.18 23.54
CA PRO A 456 44.43 39.52 24.25
C PRO A 456 44.87 40.10 25.60
N GLU A 457 44.86 41.42 25.77
CA GLU A 457 45.39 42.05 26.98
C GLU A 457 44.31 42.42 27.99
N ASP A 458 44.38 41.86 29.21
CA ASP A 458 43.70 42.48 30.36
C ASP A 458 44.54 43.65 30.91
N GLY A 459 44.18 44.85 30.44
CA GLY A 459 44.80 46.08 30.90
C GLY A 459 46.32 46.07 30.69
N PRO A 460 47.13 46.60 31.62
CA PRO A 460 48.58 46.64 31.46
C PRO A 460 49.29 45.28 31.60
N GLY A 461 48.58 44.16 31.78
CA GLY A 461 49.16 42.83 32.12
C GLY A 461 49.58 41.94 30.93
N GLY A 462 49.32 42.36 29.69
CA GLY A 462 49.65 41.56 28.50
C GLY A 462 48.68 40.39 28.25
N ASP A 463 49.09 39.47 27.38
CA ASP A 463 48.36 38.27 26.98
C ASP A 463 47.85 37.46 28.19
N ALA A 464 46.54 37.59 28.43
CA ALA A 464 45.85 37.04 29.59
C ALA A 464 45.96 35.50 29.68
N VAL A 465 46.02 34.84 28.52
CA VAL A 465 45.94 33.39 28.38
C VAL A 465 47.31 32.76 28.48
N ALA A 466 48.28 33.24 27.72
CA ALA A 466 49.67 32.82 27.77
C ALA A 466 50.24 33.03 29.19
N LEU A 467 49.81 34.07 29.92
CA LEU A 467 50.14 34.22 31.34
C LEU A 467 49.50 33.15 32.23
N HIS A 468 48.21 32.83 32.05
CA HIS A 468 47.54 31.75 32.79
C HIS A 468 48.23 30.38 32.55
N HIS A 469 48.63 30.12 31.30
CA HIS A 469 49.42 28.95 30.91
C HIS A 469 50.92 29.08 31.19
N LYS A 470 51.33 30.12 31.95
CA LYS A 470 52.70 30.33 32.47
C LYS A 470 53.78 30.45 31.41
N TYR A 471 53.44 30.88 30.21
CA TYR A 471 54.35 30.96 29.07
C TYR A 471 55.41 32.07 29.23
N TYR A 472 55.10 33.17 29.91
CA TYR A 472 56.05 34.24 30.21
C TYR A 472 55.91 34.76 31.66
N HIS A 473 56.88 35.57 32.11
CA HIS A 473 56.90 36.16 33.45
C HIS A 473 56.32 37.58 33.44
N GLU A 474 55.04 37.74 33.79
CA GLU A 474 54.42 39.07 33.87
C GLU A 474 54.90 39.90 35.07
N ASP A 475 55.30 41.16 34.84
CA ASP A 475 55.89 42.07 35.84
C ASP A 475 55.12 43.39 36.10
N ARG A 476 54.04 43.67 35.34
CA ARG A 476 53.21 44.88 35.40
C ARG A 476 51.90 44.64 36.17
N GLN A 477 51.12 43.63 35.77
CA GLN A 477 49.83 43.23 36.39
C GLN A 477 49.61 41.72 36.28
N GLN A 478 49.64 41.01 37.41
CA GLN A 478 49.25 39.60 37.44
C GLN A 478 47.73 39.44 37.49
N ILE A 479 47.20 38.69 36.53
CA ILE A 479 45.85 38.12 36.56
C ILE A 479 45.91 36.62 36.89
N ASP A 480 44.76 35.98 37.08
CA ASP A 480 44.56 34.53 37.00
C ASP A 480 43.25 34.34 36.22
N LEU A 481 43.20 33.54 35.14
CA LEU A 481 41.92 33.09 34.58
C LEU A 481 41.32 31.98 35.44
N GLY A 482 39.99 31.92 35.47
CA GLY A 482 39.22 31.03 36.34
C GLY A 482 38.42 29.98 35.57
N ILE A 483 37.27 29.59 36.12
CA ILE A 483 36.30 28.70 35.47
C ILE A 483 35.91 29.30 34.11
N CYS A 484 35.85 28.44 33.08
CA CYS A 484 35.62 28.80 31.67
C CYS A 484 36.63 29.83 31.10
N GLY A 485 37.85 29.90 31.65
CA GLY A 485 38.87 30.80 31.12
C GLY A 485 38.49 32.29 31.16
N GLY A 486 37.62 32.66 32.09
CA GLY A 486 37.16 34.04 32.33
C GLY A 486 37.50 34.52 33.74
N HIS A 487 37.41 35.83 33.97
CA HIS A 487 37.67 36.47 35.27
C HIS A 487 37.00 37.85 35.34
N SER A 488 37.12 38.57 36.48
CA SER A 488 36.61 39.94 36.60
C SER A 488 37.70 41.00 36.42
N ALA A 489 37.44 42.01 35.61
CA ALA A 489 38.19 43.28 35.59
C ALA A 489 37.40 44.33 36.40
N GLY A 490 37.61 44.38 37.71
CA GLY A 490 36.78 45.17 38.61
C GLY A 490 35.41 44.51 38.78
N SER A 491 34.33 45.17 38.34
CA SER A 491 32.96 44.64 38.42
C SER A 491 32.50 43.85 37.18
N THR A 492 33.26 43.89 36.09
CA THR A 492 32.93 43.23 34.82
C THR A 492 33.56 41.84 34.72
N TYR A 493 32.74 40.78 34.73
CA TYR A 493 33.16 39.45 34.29
C TYR A 493 33.25 39.39 32.75
N HIS A 494 34.23 38.67 32.23
CA HIS A 494 34.45 38.49 30.81
C HIS A 494 35.28 37.22 30.52
N TYR A 495 35.14 36.66 29.32
CA TYR A 495 35.91 35.51 28.86
C TYR A 495 37.17 35.93 28.08
N HIS A 496 38.20 35.08 28.13
CA HIS A 496 39.39 35.15 27.27
C HIS A 496 39.67 33.85 26.51
N TRP A 497 39.52 32.71 27.19
CA TRP A 497 40.04 31.42 26.71
C TRP A 497 38.97 30.41 26.29
N ASP A 498 38.07 30.04 27.20
CA ASP A 498 37.26 28.81 27.06
C ASP A 498 35.78 29.05 27.37
N ALA A 499 35.12 29.77 26.45
CA ALA A 499 33.68 29.94 26.47
C ALA A 499 32.90 28.69 26.00
N ASN A 500 33.56 27.57 25.68
CA ASN A 500 32.89 26.32 25.28
C ASN A 500 31.98 25.76 26.39
N CYS A 501 32.27 26.08 27.65
CA CYS A 501 31.50 25.63 28.81
C CYS A 501 30.02 26.07 28.77
N ILE A 502 29.68 27.11 27.99
CA ILE A 502 28.30 27.54 27.73
C ILE A 502 27.47 26.40 27.10
N LEU A 503 28.11 25.52 26.32
CA LEU A 503 27.51 24.34 25.69
C LEU A 503 27.52 23.10 26.60
N TRP A 504 28.21 23.13 27.73
CA TRP A 504 28.39 21.96 28.60
C TRP A 504 27.16 21.74 29.49
N GLN A 505 26.77 20.46 29.63
CA GLN A 505 25.71 20.04 30.55
C GLN A 505 26.30 19.07 31.57
N PRO A 506 26.20 19.34 32.89
CA PRO A 506 26.76 18.48 33.93
C PRO A 506 26.04 17.14 34.02
N GLY A 507 26.79 16.07 34.27
CA GLY A 507 26.26 14.75 34.56
C GLY A 507 25.64 14.61 35.96
N ASP A 508 25.16 13.40 36.29
CA ASP A 508 24.54 13.05 37.58
C ASP A 508 25.48 13.32 38.78
N GLY A 509 25.37 14.53 39.34
CA GLY A 509 26.13 14.97 40.51
C GLY A 509 27.47 15.66 40.20
N GLU A 510 27.69 16.09 38.96
CA GLU A 510 28.75 17.04 38.59
C GLU A 510 28.28 18.50 38.74
N ASP A 511 29.20 19.44 38.90
CA ASP A 511 28.94 20.88 38.74
C ASP A 511 30.01 21.56 37.85
N ILE A 512 29.94 22.88 37.63
CA ILE A 512 30.87 23.60 36.74
C ILE A 512 32.34 23.56 37.23
N SER A 513 32.60 23.19 38.48
CA SER A 513 33.97 22.93 38.95
C SER A 513 34.54 21.57 38.50
N ASP A 514 33.68 20.68 37.98
CA ASP A 514 34.06 19.46 37.25
C ASP A 514 34.22 19.69 35.73
N TYR A 515 33.96 20.90 35.20
CA TYR A 515 34.07 21.17 33.76
C TYR A 515 35.52 21.07 33.25
N ASP A 516 35.66 20.49 32.06
CA ASP A 516 36.86 20.48 31.24
C ASP A 516 36.40 20.41 29.77
N TRP A 517 37.04 21.13 28.85
CA TRP A 517 36.63 21.21 27.44
C TRP A 517 36.64 19.85 26.72
N THR A 518 37.38 18.85 27.22
CA THR A 518 37.32 17.47 26.70
C THR A 518 35.98 16.78 26.98
N LYS A 519 35.14 17.32 27.88
CA LYS A 519 33.76 16.86 28.14
C LYS A 519 32.72 17.41 27.15
N ILE A 520 33.06 18.36 26.28
CA ILE A 520 32.16 18.83 25.21
C ILE A 520 31.90 17.69 24.22
N ASN A 521 30.66 17.57 23.75
CA ASN A 521 30.21 16.45 22.93
C ASN A 521 30.89 16.40 21.56
N SER A 522 31.84 15.48 21.40
CA SER A 522 32.63 15.27 20.18
C SER A 522 31.89 14.59 19.02
N SER A 523 30.61 14.24 19.18
CA SER A 523 29.82 13.53 18.16
C SER A 523 28.92 14.46 17.32
N ILE A 524 28.97 15.77 17.55
CA ILE A 524 28.18 16.80 16.87
C ILE A 524 29.03 18.03 16.57
N HIS A 525 28.60 18.84 15.59
CA HIS A 525 29.11 20.20 15.45
C HIS A 525 28.79 20.96 16.76
N SER A 526 29.71 21.83 17.19
CA SER A 526 29.44 22.70 18.35
C SER A 526 28.37 23.73 17.99
N GLY A 527 27.61 24.19 18.99
CA GLY A 527 26.73 25.34 18.82
C GLY A 527 27.52 26.67 18.80
N ILE A 528 26.82 27.73 18.43
CA ILE A 528 27.30 29.12 18.56
C ILE A 528 27.40 29.46 20.05
N ILE A 529 28.56 29.95 20.48
CA ILE A 529 28.86 30.38 21.85
C ILE A 529 28.96 31.91 21.98
N GLY A 530 29.06 32.62 20.87
CA GLY A 530 29.07 34.08 20.83
C GLY A 530 29.00 34.65 19.42
N TRP A 531 28.97 35.97 19.35
CA TRP A 531 28.92 36.75 18.13
C TRP A 531 30.06 37.77 18.15
N SER A 532 30.86 37.79 17.09
CA SER A 532 31.91 38.78 16.91
C SER A 532 31.34 40.12 16.47
N PHE A 533 32.02 41.20 16.82
CA PHE A 533 31.60 42.56 16.49
C PHE A 533 31.79 42.93 15.00
N ASP A 534 32.43 42.06 14.21
CA ASP A 534 32.39 42.13 12.74
C ASP A 534 31.12 41.52 12.12
N GLY A 535 30.30 40.83 12.94
CA GLY A 535 29.03 40.22 12.57
C GLY A 535 29.08 38.71 12.31
N TYR A 536 30.24 38.06 12.44
CA TYR A 536 30.33 36.60 12.28
C TYR A 536 30.09 35.81 13.58
N PRO A 537 29.48 34.62 13.51
CA PRO A 537 29.27 33.74 14.65
C PRO A 537 30.60 33.13 15.14
N ILE A 538 30.62 32.80 16.43
CA ILE A 538 31.73 32.13 17.12
C ILE A 538 31.23 30.78 17.61
N TYR A 539 31.80 29.70 17.10
CA TYR A 539 31.46 28.32 17.46
C TYR A 539 32.39 27.75 18.53
N GLY A 540 31.92 26.70 19.22
CA GLY A 540 32.77 25.86 20.05
C GLY A 540 33.72 24.93 19.26
N LEU A 541 34.61 24.23 19.96
CA LEU A 541 35.81 23.58 19.41
C LEU A 541 35.62 22.42 18.40
N TYR A 542 34.39 21.98 18.13
CA TYR A 542 34.08 20.95 17.12
C TYR A 542 33.35 21.56 15.93
N GLY A 543 33.88 21.35 14.72
CA GLY A 543 33.31 21.78 13.45
C GLY A 543 33.27 20.65 12.42
N TRP A 544 32.86 20.93 11.18
CA TRP A 544 32.89 19.96 10.08
C TRP A 544 34.14 20.08 9.20
N ASN A 545 34.63 18.95 8.68
CA ASN A 545 35.68 18.90 7.66
C ASN A 545 35.10 18.98 6.22
N GLU A 546 35.96 18.97 5.19
CA GLU A 546 35.57 18.99 3.76
C GLU A 546 34.59 17.87 3.33
N VAL A 547 34.43 16.83 4.13
CA VAL A 547 33.61 15.63 3.86
C VAL A 547 32.35 15.58 4.76
N GLY A 548 32.22 16.50 5.71
CA GLY A 548 31.11 16.54 6.68
C GLY A 548 31.34 15.74 7.97
N ASP A 549 32.53 15.16 8.20
CA ASP A 549 32.82 14.55 9.50
C ASP A 549 33.01 15.63 10.58
N VAL A 550 32.51 15.37 11.78
CA VAL A 550 32.80 16.20 12.97
C VAL A 550 34.27 16.02 13.39
N VAL A 551 34.99 17.13 13.52
CA VAL A 551 36.42 17.17 13.86
C VAL A 551 36.72 18.20 14.95
N GLN A 552 37.79 17.96 15.73
CA GLN A 552 38.38 18.98 16.60
C GLN A 552 39.17 19.98 15.74
N VAL A 553 38.64 21.20 15.66
CA VAL A 553 39.23 22.32 14.92
C VAL A 553 40.46 22.83 15.68
N LYS A 554 41.53 23.18 14.97
CA LYS A 554 42.79 23.64 15.59
C LYS A 554 43.24 24.97 15.02
N SER A 555 43.78 25.81 15.89
CA SER A 555 44.37 27.08 15.47
C SER A 555 45.70 26.85 14.75
N SER A 556 45.90 27.58 13.64
CA SER A 556 47.15 27.62 12.86
C SER A 556 48.21 28.56 13.43
N TYR A 557 48.04 28.99 14.67
CA TYR A 557 49.00 29.82 15.39
C TYR A 557 49.86 29.03 16.38
N GLN A 558 51.05 29.57 16.64
CA GLN A 558 51.93 29.16 17.72
C GLN A 558 52.67 30.38 18.30
N LEU A 559 53.29 30.24 19.48
CA LEU A 559 54.20 31.27 19.97
C LEU A 559 55.51 31.31 19.15
N LYS A 560 55.97 32.52 18.84
CA LYS A 560 57.27 32.77 18.20
C LYS A 560 58.42 32.27 19.07
N ALA A 561 59.39 31.56 18.48
CA ALA A 561 60.54 30.99 19.20
C ALA A 561 61.53 32.04 19.78
N SER A 562 61.31 33.34 19.53
CA SER A 562 62.05 34.45 20.15
C SER A 562 61.24 35.74 20.06
N GLY A 563 61.02 36.41 21.18
CA GLY A 563 60.15 37.58 21.31
C GLY A 563 59.59 37.59 22.73
N GLN A 564 58.61 36.73 22.95
CA GLN A 564 58.07 36.23 24.23
C GLN A 564 58.47 37.02 25.48
N ASP A 565 57.77 38.13 25.71
CA ASP A 565 57.74 38.83 26.99
C ASP A 565 56.33 39.25 27.44
N GLY A 566 55.29 38.96 26.65
CA GLY A 566 53.89 39.26 26.96
C GLY A 566 53.46 40.69 26.66
N TYR A 567 54.24 41.48 25.92
CA TYR A 567 53.88 42.84 25.53
C TYR A 567 53.20 42.87 24.16
N ASP A 568 52.16 43.69 24.02
CA ASP A 568 51.41 43.88 22.77
C ASP A 568 50.83 42.54 22.25
N GLY A 569 50.18 41.79 23.16
CA GLY A 569 50.06 40.32 23.21
C GLY A 569 49.90 39.48 21.92
N THR A 570 49.29 39.98 20.84
CA THR A 570 49.31 39.30 19.53
C THR A 570 50.73 39.12 18.99
N ASP A 571 51.64 40.03 19.32
CA ASP A 571 53.01 40.06 18.79
C ASP A 571 53.91 38.92 19.31
N ASP A 572 53.48 38.17 20.32
CA ASP A 572 54.14 36.93 20.74
C ASP A 572 53.78 35.70 19.88
N TRP A 573 52.73 35.78 19.07
CA TRP A 573 52.22 34.68 18.24
C TRP A 573 52.55 34.83 16.75
N GLU A 574 52.80 33.71 16.06
CA GLU A 574 52.97 33.63 14.61
C GLU A 574 51.93 32.68 13.99
N TYR A 575 51.25 33.14 12.95
CA TYR A 575 50.45 32.29 12.05
C TYR A 575 51.39 31.45 11.17
N ILE A 576 51.03 30.18 10.96
CA ILE A 576 51.71 29.28 10.04
C ILE A 576 50.66 28.59 9.15
N GLU A 577 50.67 28.93 7.87
CA GLU A 577 49.79 28.36 6.84
C GLU A 577 49.79 26.82 6.86
N GLY A 578 48.62 26.21 7.06
CA GLY A 578 48.45 24.76 7.12
C GLY A 578 49.02 24.07 8.35
N LEU A 579 49.24 24.81 9.45
CA LEU A 579 49.63 24.23 10.75
C LEU A 579 48.43 23.58 11.46
N GLY A 580 47.28 24.25 11.46
CA GLY A 580 46.00 23.78 11.94
C GLY A 580 44.94 23.87 10.84
N ASP A 581 43.69 24.05 11.26
CA ASP A 581 42.50 24.08 10.41
C ASP A 581 42.00 25.53 10.18
N LEU A 582 42.31 26.47 11.10
CA LEU A 582 41.97 27.89 11.02
C LEU A 582 42.97 28.72 10.19
N ASP A 583 42.56 29.91 9.75
CA ASP A 583 43.33 30.82 8.90
C ASP A 583 44.11 31.93 9.66
N GLU A 584 44.60 32.95 8.93
CA GLU A 584 45.32 34.12 9.48
C GLU A 584 44.42 35.15 10.19
N CYS A 585 43.13 34.83 10.32
CA CYS A 585 42.13 35.55 11.10
C CYS A 585 41.69 34.75 12.33
N ASN A 586 42.20 33.52 12.48
CA ASN A 586 41.79 32.52 13.47
C ASN A 586 40.31 32.13 13.34
N GLY A 587 39.80 32.11 12.11
CA GLY A 587 38.51 31.54 11.73
C GLY A 587 38.62 30.60 10.53
N MET A 588 37.49 30.26 9.93
CA MET A 588 37.41 29.40 8.75
C MET A 588 36.12 29.64 7.96
N PHE A 589 36.10 29.31 6.68
CA PHE A 589 34.88 29.25 5.87
C PHE A 589 34.44 27.81 5.67
N GLY A 590 33.19 27.49 5.98
CA GLY A 590 32.62 26.16 5.77
C GLY A 590 31.13 26.09 6.11
N PRO A 591 30.45 24.98 5.76
CA PRO A 591 29.08 24.72 6.19
C PRO A 591 29.02 24.57 7.71
N THR A 592 27.93 25.05 8.31
CA THR A 592 27.59 24.87 9.73
C THR A 592 26.10 24.49 9.85
N PRO A 593 25.61 24.04 11.02
CA PRO A 593 24.21 23.63 11.19
C PRO A 593 23.20 24.73 10.84
N GLU A 594 23.54 25.98 11.13
CA GLU A 594 22.71 27.17 10.86
C GLU A 594 22.93 27.74 9.44
N TYR A 595 24.08 27.44 8.82
CA TYR A 595 24.47 27.95 7.51
C TYR A 595 24.97 26.81 6.58
N PRO A 596 24.08 25.97 6.03
CA PRO A 596 24.44 24.80 5.23
C PRO A 596 25.12 25.14 3.89
N ASP A 597 24.81 26.31 3.30
CA ASP A 597 25.50 26.83 2.10
C ASP A 597 26.95 27.31 2.38
N GLY A 598 27.33 27.44 3.66
CA GLY A 598 28.63 27.91 4.12
C GLY A 598 28.65 29.35 4.60
N ILE A 599 29.32 29.57 5.73
CA ILE A 599 29.63 30.91 6.26
C ILE A 599 31.08 30.96 6.74
N TYR A 600 31.69 32.14 6.70
CA TYR A 600 32.90 32.41 7.48
C TYR A 600 32.52 32.50 8.97
N HIS A 601 33.31 31.88 9.84
CA HIS A 601 33.04 31.86 11.27
C HIS A 601 34.33 31.70 12.09
N TYR A 602 34.28 32.14 13.34
CA TYR A 602 35.37 31.94 14.31
C TYR A 602 35.13 30.67 15.14
N VAL A 603 36.21 30.09 15.68
CA VAL A 603 36.11 28.89 16.54
C VAL A 603 36.95 29.07 17.81
N SER A 604 36.31 28.96 18.98
CA SER A 604 37.00 28.98 20.28
C SER A 604 37.65 27.63 20.57
N THR A 605 38.77 27.37 19.90
CA THR A 605 39.53 26.12 20.09
C THR A 605 40.68 26.30 21.10
N PRO A 606 40.75 25.46 22.14
CA PRO A 606 41.89 25.43 23.05
C PRO A 606 43.13 24.74 22.43
N ILE A 607 43.05 24.26 21.18
CA ILE A 607 44.00 23.33 20.55
C ILE A 607 44.81 24.03 19.45
N SER A 608 46.14 23.97 19.51
CA SER A 608 47.01 24.37 18.40
C SER A 608 47.22 23.20 17.44
N GLY A 609 47.41 23.50 16.15
CA GLY A 609 47.96 22.55 15.18
C GLY A 609 49.45 22.24 15.43
N SER A 610 50.14 23.05 16.23
CA SER A 610 51.56 22.90 16.50
C SER A 610 51.89 21.74 17.43
N SER A 611 52.70 20.80 16.93
CA SER A 611 53.34 19.78 17.77
C SER A 611 54.60 20.30 18.50
N ASN A 612 54.79 21.61 18.60
CA ASN A 612 55.88 22.20 19.38
C ASN A 612 55.54 22.19 20.88
N THR A 613 56.56 22.42 21.70
CA THR A 613 56.44 22.45 23.16
C THR A 613 57.14 23.68 23.71
N HIS A 614 56.48 24.37 24.63
CA HIS A 614 57.09 25.49 25.36
C HIS A 614 57.75 25.00 26.67
N VAL A 615 58.54 25.87 27.30
CA VAL A 615 59.03 25.66 28.68
C VAL A 615 58.44 26.75 29.56
N ASP A 616 57.57 26.35 30.48
CA ASP A 616 56.85 27.27 31.37
C ASP A 616 57.79 27.95 32.39
N THR A 617 57.25 28.97 33.07
CA THR A 617 57.98 29.75 34.09
C THR A 617 58.32 28.97 35.37
N ASP A 618 57.79 27.77 35.58
CA ASP A 618 58.23 26.82 36.63
C ASP A 618 59.35 25.88 36.13
N GLY A 619 59.65 25.86 34.83
CA GLY A 619 60.67 25.04 34.17
C GLY A 619 60.16 23.71 33.61
N SER A 620 58.85 23.55 33.46
CA SER A 620 58.20 22.36 32.91
C SER A 620 58.04 22.46 31.39
N THR A 621 58.22 21.35 30.67
CA THR A 621 57.86 21.30 29.24
C THR A 621 56.36 21.07 29.09
N VAL A 622 55.69 21.96 28.35
CA VAL A 622 54.23 21.98 28.13
C VAL A 622 53.92 22.04 26.64
N GLU A 623 52.74 21.59 26.23
CA GLU A 623 52.30 21.60 24.84
C GLU A 623 51.82 23.00 24.41
N MET A 624 51.67 23.22 23.10
CA MET A 624 51.14 24.46 22.54
C MET A 624 49.62 24.49 22.69
N ILE A 625 49.11 25.45 23.46
CA ILE A 625 47.69 25.79 23.47
C ILE A 625 47.32 26.49 22.15
N GLY A 626 46.07 26.37 21.70
CA GLY A 626 45.56 27.12 20.54
C GLY A 626 45.63 28.63 20.76
N PHE A 627 45.61 29.42 19.69
CA PHE A 627 45.40 30.87 19.82
C PHE A 627 43.89 31.11 20.00
N PRO A 628 43.45 31.77 21.07
CA PRO A 628 42.02 31.86 21.42
C PRO A 628 41.32 33.10 20.87
N TYR A 629 42.10 34.05 20.36
CA TYR A 629 41.63 35.41 20.12
C TYR A 629 41.01 35.55 18.73
N PHE A 630 39.94 36.35 18.66
CA PHE A 630 39.21 36.65 17.43
C PHE A 630 39.72 37.97 16.87
N LEU A 631 40.35 37.93 15.69
CA LEU A 631 41.10 39.07 15.16
C LEU A 631 40.23 40.10 14.42
N MET A 632 38.93 39.86 14.26
CA MET A 632 37.99 40.75 13.54
C MET A 632 38.56 41.22 12.18
N CYS A 633 38.87 40.27 11.30
CA CYS A 633 39.43 40.57 9.98
C CYS A 633 38.46 41.27 9.02
N TYR A 634 37.17 41.21 9.34
CA TYR A 634 36.10 41.74 8.51
C TYR A 634 35.49 42.97 9.17
N HIS A 635 34.80 43.79 8.38
CA HIS A 635 34.32 45.08 8.84
C HIS A 635 32.89 45.01 9.39
N GLY A 636 32.74 45.37 10.67
CA GLY A 636 31.48 45.73 11.30
C GLY A 636 31.69 46.84 12.35
N GLU A 637 30.86 47.89 12.31
CA GLU A 637 30.91 48.98 13.31
C GLU A 637 30.03 48.64 14.52
N ALA A 638 30.58 47.88 15.49
CA ALA A 638 29.90 47.67 16.77
C ALA A 638 29.88 48.96 17.62
N THR A 639 28.72 49.28 18.18
CA THR A 639 28.49 50.44 19.05
C THR A 639 27.83 50.04 20.37
N GLY A 640 27.95 50.91 21.39
CA GLY A 640 27.37 50.67 22.72
C GLY A 640 28.38 50.14 23.75
N GLY A 641 27.99 49.13 24.52
CA GLY A 641 28.72 48.59 25.67
C GLY A 641 28.10 49.01 27.02
N PRO A 642 28.89 49.04 28.12
CA PRO A 642 28.33 49.25 29.46
C PRO A 642 27.87 50.70 29.67
N LYS A 643 26.60 50.87 30.03
CA LYS A 643 25.94 52.18 30.21
C LYS A 643 26.42 52.89 31.47
N GLY A 644 27.10 54.01 31.26
CA GLY A 644 27.50 54.93 32.34
C GLY A 644 28.97 54.81 32.78
N GLY A 645 29.72 53.86 32.23
CA GLY A 645 31.18 53.90 32.24
C GLY A 645 31.74 55.01 31.34
N ASN A 646 33.05 55.28 31.46
CA ASN A 646 33.79 56.00 30.42
C ASN A 646 34.19 55.03 29.29
N SER A 647 33.23 54.22 28.84
CA SER A 647 33.36 53.29 27.73
C SER A 647 33.82 54.06 26.50
N GLN A 648 35.04 53.80 26.02
CA GLN A 648 35.32 54.10 24.62
C GLN A 648 34.46 53.13 23.77
N PRO A 649 34.02 53.52 22.57
CA PRO A 649 33.71 52.51 21.56
C PRO A 649 34.94 51.61 21.34
N PRO A 650 34.79 50.40 20.77
CA PRO A 650 35.93 49.53 20.45
C PRO A 650 37.05 50.36 19.81
N PRO A 651 38.24 50.46 20.44
CA PRO A 651 39.28 51.32 19.91
C PRO A 651 39.76 50.76 18.57
N PRO A 652 40.18 51.62 17.62
CA PRO A 652 40.74 51.16 16.37
C PRO A 652 42.01 50.34 16.66
N GLY A 653 42.21 49.32 15.84
CA GLY A 653 42.87 48.07 16.20
C GLY A 653 44.38 47.98 15.98
N ILE A 654 44.83 46.84 15.45
CA ILE A 654 46.23 46.59 15.07
C ILE A 654 46.40 46.67 13.55
N VAL A 655 47.46 47.35 13.08
CA VAL A 655 47.69 47.62 11.65
C VAL A 655 48.43 46.47 10.95
N HIS A 656 47.91 46.02 9.81
CA HIS A 656 48.47 44.93 8.99
C HIS A 656 49.90 45.22 8.44
N PRO A 657 50.88 44.31 8.63
CA PRO A 657 52.17 44.37 7.93
C PRO A 657 52.00 44.08 6.44
N SER A 658 52.23 45.09 5.58
CA SER A 658 51.78 45.05 4.18
C SER A 658 52.36 43.88 3.35
N GLY A 659 51.50 42.93 2.94
CA GLY A 659 51.91 41.90 1.98
C GLY A 659 50.99 40.70 1.74
N ILE A 660 49.94 40.48 2.54
CA ILE A 660 49.21 39.19 2.57
C ILE A 660 47.73 39.36 2.19
N LEU A 661 47.48 39.75 0.94
CA LEU A 661 46.15 39.67 0.31
C LEU A 661 46.30 39.03 -1.07
N ALA A 662 46.52 37.71 -1.07
CA ALA A 662 46.76 36.91 -2.27
C ALA A 662 46.12 35.50 -2.24
N GLY A 663 45.41 35.15 -1.16
CA GLY A 663 44.75 33.84 -0.99
C GLY A 663 43.23 33.84 -1.27
N ILE A 664 42.53 34.93 -0.96
CA ILE A 664 41.06 34.97 -0.88
C ILE A 664 40.38 34.72 -2.25
N ASP A 665 40.95 35.26 -3.34
CA ASP A 665 40.54 34.98 -4.74
C ASP A 665 40.55 33.48 -5.10
N GLY A 666 41.26 32.62 -4.35
CA GLY A 666 41.48 31.22 -4.69
C GLY A 666 40.48 30.23 -4.11
N LEU A 667 39.83 30.55 -2.98
CA LEU A 667 39.02 29.58 -2.24
C LEU A 667 37.60 29.44 -2.81
N SER A 668 36.95 30.54 -3.18
CA SER A 668 35.58 30.55 -3.72
C SER A 668 35.44 29.76 -5.03
N GLU A 669 36.36 29.94 -6.00
CA GLU A 669 36.35 29.15 -7.24
C GLU A 669 36.64 27.65 -7.00
N SER A 670 37.31 27.27 -5.90
CA SER A 670 37.75 25.89 -5.68
C SER A 670 36.60 24.94 -5.30
N TRP A 671 35.67 25.40 -4.46
CA TRP A 671 34.51 24.60 -4.00
C TRP A 671 33.37 24.64 -5.03
N ILE A 672 33.03 25.86 -5.50
CA ILE A 672 32.07 26.10 -6.59
C ILE A 672 32.49 25.33 -7.85
N GLY A 673 33.80 25.29 -8.15
CA GLY A 673 34.36 24.62 -9.33
C GLY A 673 34.32 23.08 -9.32
N GLN A 674 34.01 22.45 -8.17
CA GLN A 674 33.85 21.00 -8.06
C GLN A 674 32.38 20.57 -8.09
N ASN A 675 31.51 21.16 -7.27
CA ASN A 675 30.10 20.73 -7.19
C ASN A 675 29.32 21.00 -8.49
N ILE A 676 29.63 22.09 -9.22
CA ILE A 676 29.03 22.38 -10.53
C ILE A 676 29.34 21.30 -11.59
N ARG A 677 30.39 20.48 -11.42
CA ARG A 677 30.79 19.47 -12.42
C ARG A 677 29.92 18.21 -12.47
N GLN A 678 29.13 17.92 -11.43
CA GLN A 678 28.15 16.82 -11.51
C GLN A 678 26.82 17.32 -12.12
N VAL A 679 26.30 18.46 -11.64
CA VAL A 679 25.02 19.03 -12.07
C VAL A 679 25.02 19.47 -13.56
N SER A 680 26.15 19.97 -14.07
CA SER A 680 26.25 20.50 -15.44
C SER A 680 26.11 19.47 -16.57
N GLY A 681 26.06 18.17 -16.27
CA GLY A 681 26.01 17.10 -17.26
C GLY A 681 24.68 16.95 -18.00
N ALA A 682 23.56 17.05 -17.29
CA ALA A 682 22.22 16.74 -17.82
C ALA A 682 21.53 17.96 -18.46
N ILE A 683 21.50 19.10 -17.75
CA ILE A 683 20.67 20.27 -18.09
C ILE A 683 21.05 20.89 -19.44
N LEU A 684 22.34 20.80 -19.84
CA LEU A 684 22.86 21.35 -21.09
C LEU A 684 22.34 20.64 -22.37
N ILE A 685 21.78 19.43 -22.26
CA ILE A 685 21.29 18.66 -23.42
C ILE A 685 19.87 19.09 -23.83
N LEU A 686 18.98 19.37 -22.87
CA LEU A 686 17.59 19.75 -23.14
C LEU A 686 17.46 21.15 -23.78
N ILE A 687 18.22 22.13 -23.28
CA ILE A 687 18.18 23.52 -23.81
C ILE A 687 18.70 23.58 -25.26
N ALA A 688 19.62 22.68 -25.64
CA ALA A 688 20.16 22.62 -27.01
C ALA A 688 19.12 22.18 -28.06
N LEU A 689 18.10 21.39 -27.68
CA LEU A 689 17.06 20.92 -28.59
C LEU A 689 15.97 21.99 -28.85
N ALA A 690 15.56 22.73 -27.81
CA ALA A 690 14.48 23.72 -27.90
C ALA A 690 14.80 24.91 -28.85
N VAL A 691 16.07 25.33 -28.92
CA VAL A 691 16.48 26.52 -29.70
C VAL A 691 16.62 26.23 -31.21
N GLY A 692 16.71 24.96 -31.61
CA GLY A 692 16.97 24.56 -33.00
C GLY A 692 15.83 24.82 -34.00
N LEU A 693 14.57 24.87 -33.54
CA LEU A 693 13.39 24.85 -34.42
C LEU A 693 12.87 26.22 -34.88
N LEU A 694 13.39 27.34 -34.35
CA LEU A 694 12.82 28.68 -34.60
C LEU A 694 13.82 29.71 -35.16
N ARG A 695 14.30 29.51 -36.40
CA ARG A 695 14.29 30.58 -37.45
C ARG A 695 14.77 30.17 -38.86
N LYS A 696 13.85 30.40 -39.83
CA LYS A 696 14.06 30.77 -41.24
C LYS A 696 14.72 29.76 -42.21
N ARG A 697 13.93 29.34 -43.20
CA ARG A 697 14.22 29.61 -44.63
C ARG A 697 12.95 29.57 -45.51
N GLN A 698 12.54 30.74 -46.00
CA GLN A 698 12.21 30.88 -47.43
C GLN A 698 13.54 31.22 -48.14
N PRO A 699 13.78 30.76 -49.38
CA PRO A 699 13.21 31.40 -50.59
C PRO A 699 12.73 30.33 -51.62
N GLU A 700 12.33 30.60 -52.88
CA GLU A 700 12.18 31.81 -53.70
C GLU A 700 11.14 31.57 -54.81
N THR A 701 10.73 32.64 -55.52
CA THR A 701 9.83 32.71 -56.71
C THR A 701 8.35 32.34 -56.53
#